data_AF-A0ABD1D5A9-F1
#
_entry.id   AF-A0ABD1D5A9-F1
#
_cell.length_a   1.000
_cell.length_b   1.000
_cell.length_c   1.000
_cell.angle_alpha   90.00
_cell.angle_beta   90.00
_cell.angle_gamma   90.00
#
_symmetry.space_group_name_H-M   'P 1'
#
loop_
_entity.id
_entity.type
_entity.pdbx_description
1 polymer ?
#
loop_
_entity_poly.entity_id
_entity_poly.type
_entity_poly.pdbx_seq_one_letter_code
_entity_poly.pdbx_strand_id
1 'polypeptide(L)'
;MSTEHNAAPPLPDELRDASNWYRQLASEGLARLNLSSSKLFTITVACQQSPTVVAQQLIESGLPKLMASAVLEFCQRATTFEIGSSYPMVSIAKVTELLEFFADLCSVGLLRDWLGLTGEGAIFWEPLLTVLCDDKLGRGTATALLENSTIKFLSKVTACHAKNQQVLVVAMISVLRSGVALATYNCRMTSRVKSSIAGFMRRLVVEILLEGEKLTVLIQSDRPLRDKKESAAESNSVQMYLSVNTKCGDILDRLETKFDEPRIVHRAITDEEITGETTIALLLAKLSARGLSLSTLTITLNVTEAETKLDENPYADDRSESPASTPSPLPEDIDLVQLPTPLQVFASRGGLSLLALNLPKNYPELPNSTPKAKAILKNSLAACAVFLKLPDYAQMLLRDKIRAQCLLRLIFGETGDGEGNEIVKLPLLSSLPVVSFETLRQLLEDTPYTTEDGVRLWRLVIEVGAFHQVLDCLSIFSHHEPNGETSTASTVQGGKTYWPKGTGYGTGCEKSSWNYEQTQKHQKHEEELVIVLLKVLSMYINPADMIPSQLELSYEQCGEMLPELPPILLFLLLQSSLIPILNSYLRNDSVLDITLHIPLYQAILWLIRGVSLSRQLVPLLEDKSNAGGTTIATLLANMKACVELYVNNLKLDRKTAATTSKAKLDAEDEVLVVLFSDIKETLKLVQEATRVEGGEAEKKQSVQGGSSAVVSAVSVEDQYLELMKPLQFGSYDMIGEDGTFVISHHYGTKARYSGTRATPRQVKRLAQETVTLSTSLPLSFSSSVFVRTDTDRLDVMKVLITGPADTPYANGCFEFDVFFPSGYPNVPMSVNLQTTGKGKVRFNPNLYQDGKVCLSVLNTWAGRPEEKWNAETSSFLQVLVSIQSLILVPEPYFNEPGFEQRRGSPSGTQASVEYNRNIRLATVQHAMIDQIRSPCPCFKEIIHAHFYLKRDEIRVQVDKWLSEPGSRAALQQPCRVLLDELAKLQPPAVKPSEPPVVDVAAVAGPSSLTVPPPSPSPPPPVEPVSTTTSMEPTSEEPGLDWEDFADSDDGEGEGEGSEELSEPDEEDFDC
;
A
#
# COMPACT_ATOMS: atom_id res chain seq x y z
N MET A 1 -3.33 -34.97 15.13
CA MET A 1 -4.13 -36.10 15.68
C MET A 1 -3.92 -36.15 17.18
N SER A 2 -4.93 -36.66 17.92
CA SER A 2 -5.13 -36.66 19.38
C SER A 2 -5.32 -35.27 20.04
N THR A 3 -6.54 -34.73 19.93
CA THR A 3 -7.10 -33.76 20.87
C THR A 3 -8.22 -34.45 21.63
N GLU A 4 -8.11 -34.45 22.96
CA GLU A 4 -9.03 -35.08 23.89
C GLU A 4 -10.48 -34.63 23.65
N HIS A 5 -11.37 -35.61 23.64
CA HIS A 5 -12.80 -35.45 23.51
C HIS A 5 -13.39 -34.79 24.77
N ASN A 6 -13.61 -33.48 24.74
CA ASN A 6 -14.80 -32.93 25.40
C ASN A 6 -16.01 -33.20 24.49
N ALA A 7 -16.39 -34.48 24.44
CA ALA A 7 -17.71 -34.86 23.98
C ALA A 7 -18.70 -34.24 24.97
N ALA A 8 -19.64 -33.43 24.47
CA ALA A 8 -20.88 -33.19 25.20
C ALA A 8 -21.43 -34.56 25.64
N PRO A 9 -21.97 -34.69 26.86
CA PRO A 9 -22.47 -35.97 27.34
C PRO A 9 -23.45 -36.52 26.28
N PRO A 10 -23.32 -37.80 25.87
CA PRO A 10 -24.30 -38.39 25.00
C PRO A 10 -25.67 -38.23 25.66
N LEU A 11 -26.68 -37.88 24.87
CA LEU A 11 -28.06 -37.86 25.32
C LEU A 11 -28.34 -39.15 26.11
N PRO A 12 -28.97 -39.07 27.30
CA PRO A 12 -29.18 -40.24 28.15
C PRO A 12 -29.84 -41.38 27.37
N ASP A 13 -29.38 -42.61 27.61
CA ASP A 13 -29.89 -43.84 26.96
C ASP A 13 -31.43 -44.02 27.09
N GLU A 14 -32.07 -43.31 28.02
CA GLU A 14 -33.53 -43.24 28.20
C GLU A 14 -34.28 -42.69 26.96
N LEU A 15 -33.65 -41.88 26.10
CA LEU A 15 -34.26 -41.36 24.86
C LEU A 15 -34.29 -42.39 23.72
N ARG A 16 -33.44 -43.42 23.76
CA ARG A 16 -33.37 -44.45 22.71
C ARG A 16 -34.49 -45.46 22.82
N ASP A 17 -34.88 -45.83 24.04
CA ASP A 17 -36.03 -46.68 24.31
C ASP A 17 -37.37 -45.92 24.27
N ALA A 18 -37.36 -44.60 24.56
CA ALA A 18 -38.48 -43.72 24.28
C ALA A 18 -38.82 -43.66 22.77
N SER A 19 -37.83 -43.78 21.89
CA SER A 19 -37.97 -43.66 20.44
C SER A 19 -38.88 -44.71 19.80
N ASN A 20 -38.89 -45.95 20.30
CA ASN A 20 -39.67 -47.04 19.67
C ASN A 20 -41.15 -46.98 20.03
N TRP A 21 -41.52 -46.60 21.27
CA TRP A 21 -42.93 -46.44 21.64
C TRP A 21 -43.52 -45.13 21.08
N TYR A 22 -42.74 -44.04 21.06
CA TYR A 22 -43.14 -42.78 20.40
C TYR A 22 -43.32 -42.95 18.89
N ARG A 23 -42.48 -43.75 18.22
CA ARG A 23 -42.65 -44.09 16.79
C ARG A 23 -43.99 -44.76 16.53
N GLN A 24 -44.41 -45.69 17.39
CA GLN A 24 -45.67 -46.41 17.22
C GLN A 24 -46.88 -45.48 17.40
N LEU A 25 -46.86 -44.59 18.41
CA LEU A 25 -47.92 -43.60 18.62
C LEU A 25 -47.96 -42.49 17.53
N ALA A 26 -46.78 -42.00 17.12
CA ALA A 26 -46.65 -41.01 16.06
C ALA A 26 -47.11 -41.58 14.71
N SER A 27 -46.88 -42.87 14.45
CA SER A 27 -47.30 -43.54 13.21
C SER A 27 -48.83 -43.53 13.02
N GLU A 28 -49.60 -43.72 14.09
CA GLU A 28 -51.07 -43.66 14.04
C GLU A 28 -51.58 -42.22 13.86
N GLY A 29 -50.94 -41.25 14.52
CA GLY A 29 -51.25 -39.82 14.37
C GLY A 29 -50.96 -39.30 12.95
N LEU A 30 -49.82 -39.70 12.38
CA LEU A 30 -49.39 -39.33 11.03
C LEU A 30 -50.29 -39.93 9.94
N ALA A 31 -50.82 -41.13 10.16
CA ALA A 31 -51.81 -41.74 9.26
C ALA A 31 -53.14 -40.97 9.21
N ARG A 32 -53.52 -40.30 10.31
CA ARG A 32 -54.76 -39.51 10.41
C ARG A 32 -54.57 -38.03 10.07
N LEU A 33 -53.33 -37.54 10.04
CA LEU A 33 -53.02 -36.15 9.73
C LEU A 33 -53.22 -35.90 8.23
N ASN A 34 -54.31 -35.19 7.88
CA ASN A 34 -54.61 -34.79 6.51
C ASN A 34 -55.19 -33.36 6.49
N LEU A 35 -54.32 -32.38 6.26
CA LEU A 35 -54.67 -30.96 6.22
C LEU A 35 -54.55 -30.43 4.80
N SER A 36 -55.57 -29.69 4.36
CA SER A 36 -55.52 -28.91 3.11
C SER A 36 -54.83 -27.57 3.37
N SER A 37 -54.27 -26.97 2.33
CA SER A 37 -53.62 -25.64 2.40
C SER A 37 -54.59 -24.55 2.90
N SER A 38 -55.89 -24.68 2.60
CA SER A 38 -56.93 -23.81 3.16
C SER A 38 -57.10 -23.93 4.68
N LYS A 39 -56.98 -25.14 5.24
CA LYS A 39 -57.03 -25.34 6.71
C LYS A 39 -55.81 -24.75 7.37
N LEU A 40 -54.63 -24.92 6.79
CA LEU A 40 -53.38 -24.31 7.26
C LEU A 40 -53.48 -22.78 7.28
N PHE A 41 -53.98 -22.19 6.19
CA PHE A 41 -54.19 -20.75 6.09
C PHE A 41 -55.15 -20.22 7.18
N THR A 42 -56.29 -20.90 7.41
CA THR A 42 -57.23 -20.51 8.48
C THR A 42 -56.58 -20.53 9.86
N ILE A 43 -55.75 -21.54 10.15
CA ILE A 43 -55.02 -21.64 11.42
C ILE A 43 -54.03 -20.47 11.56
N THR A 44 -53.29 -20.15 10.49
CA THR A 44 -52.36 -19.02 10.46
C THR A 44 -53.07 -17.70 10.79
N VAL A 45 -54.18 -17.40 10.11
CA VAL A 45 -54.96 -16.17 10.33
C VAL A 45 -55.50 -16.12 11.76
N ALA A 46 -56.01 -17.23 12.29
CA ALA A 46 -56.50 -17.30 13.67
C ALA A 46 -55.38 -17.02 14.69
N CYS A 47 -54.18 -17.55 14.46
CA CYS A 47 -53.02 -17.29 15.31
C CYS A 47 -52.58 -15.81 15.23
N GLN A 48 -52.63 -15.19 14.05
CA GLN A 48 -52.27 -13.78 13.88
C GLN A 48 -53.28 -12.82 14.52
N GLN A 49 -54.57 -13.18 14.54
CA GLN A 49 -55.62 -12.37 15.16
C GLN A 49 -55.62 -12.45 16.70
N SER A 50 -55.16 -13.55 17.28
CA SER A 50 -55.08 -13.72 18.73
C SER A 50 -53.78 -14.43 19.15
N PRO A 51 -52.62 -13.73 19.07
CA PRO A 51 -51.29 -14.32 19.12
C PRO A 51 -50.92 -15.04 20.41
N THR A 52 -51.53 -14.69 21.54
CA THR A 52 -51.20 -15.31 22.83
C THR A 52 -52.05 -16.55 23.10
N VAL A 53 -53.38 -16.39 23.08
CA VAL A 53 -54.32 -17.44 23.49
C VAL A 53 -54.40 -18.56 22.47
N VAL A 54 -54.53 -18.23 21.18
CA VAL A 54 -54.68 -19.24 20.12
C VAL A 54 -53.37 -20.00 19.91
N ALA A 55 -52.23 -19.30 20.01
CA ALA A 55 -50.91 -19.95 19.93
C ALA A 55 -50.70 -20.96 21.05
N GLN A 56 -51.04 -20.60 22.29
CA GLN A 56 -50.90 -21.50 23.43
C GLN A 56 -51.81 -22.73 23.28
N GLN A 57 -53.08 -22.53 22.90
CA GLN A 57 -54.00 -23.65 22.62
C GLN A 57 -53.52 -24.55 21.48
N LEU A 58 -52.94 -23.95 20.43
CA LEU A 58 -52.38 -24.70 19.31
C LEU A 58 -51.19 -25.55 19.75
N ILE A 59 -50.27 -25.01 20.56
CA ILE A 59 -49.14 -25.77 21.11
C ILE A 59 -49.64 -26.91 22.01
N GLU A 60 -50.57 -26.63 22.93
CA GLU A 60 -51.15 -27.61 23.85
C GLU A 60 -51.92 -28.73 23.13
N SER A 61 -52.47 -28.46 21.93
CA SER A 61 -53.16 -29.47 21.11
C SER A 61 -52.24 -30.58 20.57
N GLY A 62 -50.93 -30.37 20.57
CA GLY A 62 -49.95 -31.29 19.97
C GLY A 62 -49.95 -31.33 18.44
N LEU A 63 -50.82 -30.56 17.77
CA LEU A 63 -50.88 -30.50 16.30
C LEU A 63 -49.56 -30.01 15.67
N PRO A 64 -48.91 -28.93 16.14
CA PRO A 64 -47.60 -28.51 15.62
C PRO A 64 -46.53 -29.60 15.74
N LYS A 65 -46.54 -30.36 16.84
CA LYS A 65 -45.60 -31.47 17.08
C LYS A 65 -45.81 -32.61 16.08
N LEU A 66 -47.07 -32.96 15.75
CA LEU A 66 -47.37 -33.93 14.70
C LEU A 66 -46.92 -33.45 13.31
N MET A 67 -47.09 -32.17 13.02
CA MET A 67 -46.64 -31.57 11.75
C MET A 67 -45.10 -31.57 11.63
N ALA A 68 -44.39 -31.21 12.70
CA ALA A 68 -42.92 -31.31 12.76
C ALA A 68 -42.45 -32.77 12.59
N SER A 69 -43.17 -33.72 13.20
CA SER A 69 -42.91 -35.16 13.05
C SER A 69 -43.13 -35.65 11.61
N ALA A 70 -44.10 -35.08 10.88
CA ALA A 70 -44.32 -35.41 9.46
C ALA A 70 -43.14 -34.99 8.58
N VAL A 71 -42.55 -33.82 8.86
CA VAL A 71 -41.32 -33.36 8.17
C VAL A 71 -40.13 -34.26 8.51
N LEU A 72 -39.99 -34.65 9.78
CA LEU A 72 -38.94 -35.58 10.22
C LEU A 72 -39.05 -36.96 9.53
N GLU A 73 -40.26 -37.52 9.48
CA GLU A 73 -40.55 -38.80 8.82
C GLU A 73 -40.22 -38.73 7.32
N PHE A 74 -40.55 -37.61 6.66
CA PHE A 74 -40.14 -37.38 5.28
C PHE A 74 -38.62 -37.42 5.12
N CYS A 75 -37.87 -36.77 6.01
CA CYS A 75 -36.40 -36.75 5.95
C CYS A 75 -35.82 -38.17 6.13
N GLN A 76 -36.34 -38.94 7.07
CA GLN A 76 -35.88 -40.31 7.32
C GLN A 76 -36.11 -41.21 6.10
N ARG A 77 -37.30 -41.15 5.48
CA ARG A 77 -37.61 -41.92 4.27
C ARG A 77 -36.79 -41.51 3.05
N ALA A 78 -36.51 -40.21 2.91
CA ALA A 78 -35.63 -39.71 1.86
C ALA A 78 -34.21 -40.30 1.98
N THR A 79 -33.75 -40.63 3.20
CA THR A 79 -32.44 -41.29 3.39
C THR A 79 -32.44 -42.80 3.16
N THR A 80 -33.58 -43.50 3.30
CA THR A 80 -33.70 -44.96 3.17
C THR A 80 -34.22 -45.45 1.81
N PHE A 81 -34.45 -44.56 0.84
CA PHE A 81 -34.99 -44.86 -0.50
C PHE A 81 -36.41 -45.44 -0.52
N GLU A 82 -37.15 -45.38 0.59
CA GLU A 82 -38.55 -45.82 0.69
C GLU A 82 -39.53 -44.69 0.35
N ILE A 83 -39.48 -44.16 -0.88
CA ILE A 83 -40.42 -43.13 -1.35
C ILE A 83 -41.72 -43.79 -1.84
N GLY A 84 -42.42 -44.46 -0.93
CA GLY A 84 -43.77 -45.02 -1.12
C GLY A 84 -44.71 -44.50 -0.02
N SER A 85 -45.84 -43.89 -0.41
CA SER A 85 -46.74 -43.20 0.53
C SER A 85 -47.48 -44.16 1.46
N SER A 86 -47.17 -44.10 2.75
CA SER A 86 -48.05 -44.65 3.80
C SER A 86 -48.80 -43.55 4.56
N TYR A 87 -48.36 -42.27 4.45
CA TYR A 87 -48.93 -41.14 5.18
C TYR A 87 -49.33 -39.97 4.26
N PRO A 88 -50.51 -39.34 4.45
CA PRO A 88 -51.02 -38.29 3.55
C PRO A 88 -50.16 -37.01 3.46
N MET A 89 -49.49 -36.64 4.56
CA MET A 89 -48.70 -35.39 4.66
C MET A 89 -47.20 -35.58 4.44
N VAL A 90 -46.75 -36.80 4.10
CA VAL A 90 -45.32 -37.14 3.94
C VAL A 90 -44.99 -37.23 2.45
N SER A 91 -44.91 -36.05 1.80
CA SER A 91 -44.50 -35.89 0.40
C SER A 91 -43.80 -34.54 0.22
N ILE A 92 -42.99 -34.36 -0.84
CA ILE A 92 -42.29 -33.10 -1.11
C ILE A 92 -43.26 -31.91 -1.11
N ALA A 93 -44.36 -31.99 -1.85
CA ALA A 93 -45.35 -30.92 -1.93
C ALA A 93 -45.97 -30.57 -0.56
N LYS A 94 -46.33 -31.58 0.24
CA LYS A 94 -46.91 -31.36 1.56
C LYS A 94 -45.92 -30.84 2.58
N VAL A 95 -44.66 -31.28 2.54
CA VAL A 95 -43.61 -30.73 3.39
C VAL A 95 -43.32 -29.28 3.03
N THR A 96 -43.33 -28.92 1.74
CA THR A 96 -43.23 -27.53 1.29
C THR A 96 -44.37 -26.68 1.89
N GLU A 97 -45.63 -27.11 1.78
CA GLU A 97 -46.79 -26.42 2.39
C GLU A 97 -46.64 -26.28 3.92
N LEU A 98 -46.11 -27.29 4.61
CA LEU A 98 -45.87 -27.25 6.06
C LEU A 98 -44.79 -26.23 6.44
N LEU A 99 -43.71 -26.14 5.67
CA LEU A 99 -42.64 -25.16 5.90
C LEU A 99 -43.11 -23.74 5.65
N GLU A 100 -43.92 -23.50 4.61
CA GLU A 100 -44.56 -22.20 4.37
C GLU A 100 -45.48 -21.82 5.53
N PHE A 101 -46.29 -22.77 6.02
CA PHE A 101 -47.12 -22.58 7.20
C PHE A 101 -46.29 -22.19 8.43
N PHE A 102 -45.22 -22.92 8.76
CA PHE A 102 -44.35 -22.57 9.88
C PHE A 102 -43.66 -21.21 9.70
N ALA A 103 -43.29 -20.85 8.46
CA ALA A 103 -42.72 -19.54 8.16
C ALA A 103 -43.71 -18.40 8.44
N ASP A 104 -45.00 -18.59 8.19
CA ASP A 104 -46.02 -17.58 8.48
C ASP A 104 -46.35 -17.48 9.97
N LEU A 105 -46.28 -18.61 10.70
CA LEU A 105 -46.41 -18.63 12.16
C LEU A 105 -45.27 -17.91 12.90
N CYS A 106 -44.12 -17.66 12.24
CA CYS A 106 -43.02 -16.90 12.84
C CYS A 106 -43.38 -15.44 13.16
N SER A 107 -44.50 -14.93 12.66
CA SER A 107 -45.08 -13.64 13.06
C SER A 107 -45.59 -13.63 14.52
N VAL A 108 -45.83 -14.81 15.10
CA VAL A 108 -46.33 -15.00 16.47
C VAL A 108 -45.17 -15.46 17.38
N GLY A 109 -44.79 -14.61 18.34
CA GLY A 109 -43.60 -14.83 19.18
C GLY A 109 -43.57 -16.19 19.90
N LEU A 110 -44.67 -16.62 20.53
CA LEU A 110 -44.74 -17.90 21.26
C LEU A 110 -44.50 -19.12 20.34
N LEU A 111 -45.03 -19.09 19.12
CA LEU A 111 -44.86 -20.19 18.16
C LEU A 111 -43.45 -20.18 17.57
N ARG A 112 -42.89 -18.99 17.35
CA ARG A 112 -41.51 -18.82 16.91
C ARG A 112 -40.50 -19.32 17.96
N ASP A 113 -40.75 -19.05 19.23
CA ASP A 113 -39.99 -19.61 20.36
C ASP A 113 -40.13 -21.13 20.36
N TRP A 114 -41.35 -21.65 20.25
CA TRP A 114 -41.60 -23.09 20.23
C TRP A 114 -40.84 -23.81 19.11
N LEU A 115 -40.83 -23.23 17.91
CA LEU A 115 -40.16 -23.78 16.73
C LEU A 115 -38.64 -23.96 16.89
N GLY A 116 -37.98 -23.17 17.75
CA GLY A 116 -36.54 -23.27 17.97
C GLY A 116 -36.11 -23.77 19.35
N LEU A 117 -36.84 -23.46 20.42
CA LEU A 117 -36.35 -23.63 21.82
C LEU A 117 -36.74 -24.93 22.49
N THR A 118 -37.82 -25.58 22.06
CA THR A 118 -38.46 -26.66 22.84
C THR A 118 -37.92 -28.06 22.53
N GLY A 119 -36.92 -28.18 21.63
CA GLY A 119 -36.42 -29.44 21.09
C GLY A 119 -37.42 -30.16 20.17
N GLU A 120 -38.73 -30.06 20.45
CA GLU A 120 -39.80 -30.65 19.66
C GLU A 120 -40.06 -29.91 18.34
N GLY A 121 -40.04 -28.58 18.34
CA GLY A 121 -40.22 -27.77 17.14
C GLY A 121 -39.00 -27.80 16.18
N ALA A 122 -37.80 -27.98 16.74
CA ALA A 122 -36.54 -27.98 15.99
C ALA A 122 -36.09 -29.38 15.54
N ILE A 123 -36.82 -30.44 15.90
CA ILE A 123 -36.42 -31.84 15.73
C ILE A 123 -36.08 -32.23 14.28
N PHE A 124 -36.69 -31.56 13.30
CA PHE A 124 -36.49 -31.83 11.88
C PHE A 124 -35.40 -30.97 11.23
N TRP A 125 -34.86 -29.94 11.89
CA TRP A 125 -33.96 -28.96 11.24
C TRP A 125 -32.69 -29.62 10.71
N GLU A 126 -31.95 -30.34 11.55
CA GLU A 126 -30.74 -31.06 11.13
C GLU A 126 -31.02 -32.18 10.11
N PRO A 127 -32.02 -33.07 10.31
CA PRO A 127 -32.40 -34.07 9.30
C PRO A 127 -32.79 -33.46 7.96
N LEU A 128 -33.54 -32.36 7.95
CA LEU A 128 -33.96 -31.66 6.73
C LEU A 128 -32.75 -31.06 6.01
N LEU A 129 -31.87 -30.37 6.73
CA LEU A 129 -30.63 -29.84 6.15
C LEU A 129 -29.74 -30.95 5.59
N THR A 130 -29.64 -32.11 6.28
CA THR A 130 -28.88 -33.27 5.82
C THR A 130 -29.40 -33.78 4.48
N VAL A 131 -30.73 -33.92 4.38
CA VAL A 131 -31.42 -34.42 3.20
C VAL A 131 -31.31 -33.44 2.01
N LEU A 132 -31.42 -32.13 2.26
CA LEU A 132 -31.28 -31.10 1.21
C LEU A 132 -29.83 -30.88 0.76
N CYS A 133 -28.85 -31.21 1.60
CA CYS A 133 -27.43 -31.15 1.24
C CYS A 133 -26.94 -32.41 0.50
N ASP A 134 -27.75 -33.46 0.44
CA ASP A 134 -27.46 -34.70 -0.28
C ASP A 134 -28.14 -34.66 -1.67
N ASP A 135 -27.47 -35.16 -2.72
CA ASP A 135 -28.02 -35.17 -4.09
C ASP A 135 -29.15 -36.22 -4.28
N LYS A 136 -29.55 -36.92 -3.21
CA LYS A 136 -30.50 -38.06 -3.24
C LYS A 136 -31.92 -37.73 -3.66
N LEU A 137 -32.42 -36.52 -3.44
CA LEU A 137 -33.78 -36.11 -3.88
C LEU A 137 -33.89 -35.91 -5.39
N GLY A 138 -32.77 -35.83 -6.11
CA GLY A 138 -32.73 -35.43 -7.51
C GLY A 138 -33.01 -33.93 -7.71
N ARG A 139 -32.56 -33.41 -8.86
CA ARG A 139 -32.73 -32.00 -9.23
C ARG A 139 -34.03 -31.83 -10.01
N GLY A 140 -34.99 -31.10 -9.44
CA GLY A 140 -36.28 -30.83 -10.05
C GLY A 140 -36.98 -29.62 -9.43
N THR A 141 -38.06 -29.16 -10.07
CA THR A 141 -38.83 -27.99 -9.62
C THR A 141 -39.40 -28.16 -8.22
N ALA A 142 -39.88 -29.36 -7.88
CA ALA A 142 -40.41 -29.66 -6.54
C ALA A 142 -39.33 -29.57 -5.45
N THR A 143 -38.11 -30.08 -5.70
CA THR A 143 -36.97 -29.95 -4.79
C THR A 143 -36.54 -28.49 -4.62
N ALA A 144 -36.51 -27.70 -5.72
CA ALA A 144 -36.20 -26.28 -5.64
C ALA A 144 -37.23 -25.47 -4.82
N LEU A 145 -38.51 -25.80 -4.92
CA LEU A 145 -39.56 -25.20 -4.08
C LEU A 145 -39.39 -25.56 -2.60
N LEU A 146 -39.00 -26.80 -2.31
CA LEU A 146 -38.70 -27.25 -0.95
C LEU A 146 -37.48 -26.50 -0.38
N GLU A 147 -36.41 -26.35 -1.16
CA GLU A 147 -35.23 -25.56 -0.78
C GLU A 147 -35.61 -24.11 -0.47
N ASN A 148 -36.36 -23.45 -1.35
CA ASN A 148 -36.78 -22.06 -1.18
C ASN A 148 -37.66 -21.88 0.07
N SER A 149 -38.60 -22.81 0.31
CA SER A 149 -39.47 -22.77 1.48
C SER A 149 -38.70 -23.02 2.77
N THR A 150 -37.66 -23.87 2.72
CA THR A 150 -36.75 -24.11 3.85
C THR A 150 -35.95 -22.85 4.18
N ILE A 151 -35.36 -22.18 3.19
CA ILE A 151 -34.61 -20.93 3.41
C ILE A 151 -35.54 -19.84 3.96
N LYS A 152 -36.74 -19.68 3.39
CA LYS A 152 -37.75 -18.71 3.86
C LYS A 152 -38.15 -18.97 5.33
N PHE A 153 -38.40 -20.23 5.67
CA PHE A 153 -38.70 -20.64 7.05
C PHE A 153 -37.54 -20.31 8.00
N LEU A 154 -36.32 -20.76 7.66
CA LEU A 154 -35.14 -20.59 8.50
C LEU A 154 -34.75 -19.10 8.66
N SER A 155 -34.87 -18.31 7.60
CA SER A 155 -34.64 -16.86 7.64
C SER A 155 -35.60 -16.18 8.62
N LYS A 156 -36.91 -16.44 8.52
CA LYS A 156 -37.90 -15.86 9.44
C LYS A 156 -37.75 -16.36 10.88
N VAL A 157 -37.56 -17.66 11.10
CA VAL A 157 -37.51 -18.22 12.46
C VAL A 157 -36.27 -17.75 13.22
N THR A 158 -35.18 -17.37 12.53
CA THR A 158 -33.91 -16.95 13.15
C THR A 158 -33.66 -15.44 13.16
N ALA A 159 -34.33 -14.62 12.34
CA ALA A 159 -34.09 -13.18 12.23
C ALA A 159 -34.11 -12.41 13.57
N CYS A 160 -32.98 -11.83 13.99
CA CYS A 160 -32.85 -11.12 15.27
C CYS A 160 -33.20 -11.98 16.51
N HIS A 161 -33.17 -13.31 16.39
CA HIS A 161 -33.56 -14.23 17.47
C HIS A 161 -32.39 -15.13 17.88
N ALA A 162 -31.53 -14.60 18.78
CA ALA A 162 -30.26 -15.22 19.17
C ALA A 162 -30.36 -16.72 19.48
N LYS A 163 -31.33 -17.16 20.26
CA LYS A 163 -31.46 -18.58 20.62
C LYS A 163 -31.80 -19.48 19.43
N ASN A 164 -32.57 -18.99 18.46
CA ASN A 164 -32.95 -19.78 17.27
C ASN A 164 -31.79 -19.79 16.26
N GLN A 165 -31.05 -18.69 16.16
CA GLN A 165 -29.78 -18.64 15.42
C GLN A 165 -28.79 -19.68 15.96
N GLN A 166 -28.68 -19.84 17.28
CA GLN A 166 -27.82 -20.87 17.89
C GLN A 166 -28.22 -22.28 17.46
N VAL A 167 -29.52 -22.60 17.43
CA VAL A 167 -30.02 -23.94 17.02
C VAL A 167 -29.75 -24.20 15.54
N LEU A 168 -30.00 -23.22 14.66
CA LEU A 168 -29.68 -23.32 13.24
C LEU A 168 -28.17 -23.55 13.04
N VAL A 169 -27.32 -22.79 13.73
CA VAL A 169 -25.86 -22.92 13.62
C VAL A 169 -25.38 -24.30 14.08
N VAL A 170 -25.91 -24.85 15.18
CA VAL A 170 -25.58 -26.25 15.59
C VAL A 170 -25.92 -27.22 14.47
N ALA A 171 -27.14 -27.13 13.91
CA ALA A 171 -27.59 -28.02 12.86
C ALA A 171 -26.71 -27.91 11.59
N MET A 172 -26.39 -26.69 11.15
CA MET A 172 -25.49 -26.45 10.01
C MET A 172 -24.10 -27.05 10.24
N ILE A 173 -23.50 -26.85 11.42
CA ILE A 173 -22.18 -27.38 11.76
C ILE A 173 -22.20 -28.92 11.80
N SER A 174 -23.27 -29.52 12.34
CA SER A 174 -23.43 -30.99 12.37
C SER A 174 -23.42 -31.58 10.94
N VAL A 175 -24.20 -30.98 10.03
CA VAL A 175 -24.25 -31.39 8.62
C VAL A 175 -22.90 -31.24 7.93
N LEU A 176 -22.20 -30.12 8.15
CA LEU A 176 -20.88 -29.87 7.58
C LEU A 176 -19.84 -30.89 8.07
N ARG A 177 -19.82 -31.20 9.38
CA ARG A 177 -18.90 -32.21 9.94
C ARG A 177 -19.16 -33.60 9.37
N SER A 178 -20.43 -33.97 9.23
CA SER A 178 -20.84 -35.25 8.63
C SER A 178 -20.37 -35.36 7.17
N GLY A 179 -20.50 -34.27 6.39
CA GLY A 179 -19.99 -34.20 5.02
C GLY A 179 -18.47 -34.33 4.93
N VAL A 180 -17.72 -33.64 5.81
CA VAL A 180 -16.25 -33.71 5.85
C VAL A 180 -15.76 -35.11 6.25
N ALA A 181 -16.40 -35.77 7.21
CA ALA A 181 -16.06 -37.13 7.61
C ALA A 181 -16.25 -38.13 6.45
N LEU A 182 -17.37 -38.01 5.71
CA LEU A 182 -17.65 -38.84 4.54
C LEU A 182 -16.66 -38.60 3.39
N ALA A 183 -16.32 -37.33 3.13
CA ALA A 183 -15.32 -36.96 2.13
C ALA A 183 -13.94 -37.53 2.48
N THR A 184 -13.53 -37.43 3.75
CA THR A 184 -12.25 -37.96 4.25
C THR A 184 -12.19 -39.49 4.14
N TYR A 185 -13.29 -40.19 4.46
CA TYR A 185 -13.40 -41.63 4.32
C TYR A 185 -13.31 -42.09 2.86
N ASN A 186 -14.03 -41.43 1.94
CA ASN A 186 -14.05 -41.77 0.53
C ASN A 186 -12.73 -41.42 -0.20
N CYS A 187 -12.01 -40.38 0.25
CA CYS A 187 -10.72 -39.99 -0.31
C CYS A 187 -9.61 -41.03 -0.04
N ARG A 188 -9.77 -41.88 0.98
CA ARG A 188 -8.89 -43.05 1.22
C ARG A 188 -9.13 -44.20 0.24
N MET A 189 -10.24 -44.19 -0.50
CA MET A 189 -10.67 -45.28 -1.38
C MET A 189 -10.61 -44.92 -2.88
N THR A 190 -10.67 -43.65 -3.27
CA THR A 190 -10.60 -43.22 -4.69
C THR A 190 -9.93 -41.84 -4.86
N SER A 191 -9.12 -41.65 -5.92
CA SER A 191 -8.28 -40.46 -6.14
C SER A 191 -8.98 -39.26 -6.80
N ARG A 192 -10.32 -39.29 -6.95
CA ARG A 192 -11.08 -38.21 -7.61
C ARG A 192 -12.47 -38.04 -6.98
N VAL A 193 -12.55 -37.37 -5.83
CA VAL A 193 -13.81 -36.79 -5.35
C VAL A 193 -13.58 -35.31 -5.08
N LYS A 194 -14.34 -34.44 -5.77
CA LYS A 194 -14.34 -33.00 -5.52
C LYS A 194 -15.06 -32.75 -4.18
N SER A 195 -14.34 -32.40 -3.12
CA SER A 195 -14.90 -31.96 -1.83
C SER A 195 -15.43 -30.52 -1.94
N SER A 196 -16.46 -30.31 -2.76
CA SER A 196 -17.15 -29.02 -2.84
C SER A 196 -18.27 -28.98 -1.82
N ILE A 197 -18.50 -27.81 -1.23
CA ILE A 197 -19.71 -27.53 -0.45
C ILE A 197 -20.97 -27.89 -1.25
N ALA A 198 -21.97 -28.49 -0.59
CA ALA A 198 -23.26 -28.78 -1.20
C ALA A 198 -23.92 -27.48 -1.71
N GLY A 199 -24.60 -27.56 -2.87
CA GLY A 199 -25.22 -26.38 -3.49
C GLY A 199 -26.21 -25.69 -2.57
N PHE A 200 -27.05 -26.47 -1.87
CA PHE A 200 -28.00 -25.93 -0.90
C PHE A 200 -27.32 -25.28 0.31
N MET A 201 -26.26 -25.90 0.87
CA MET A 201 -25.50 -25.32 1.97
C MET A 201 -24.85 -23.98 1.57
N ARG A 202 -24.32 -23.87 0.34
CA ARG A 202 -23.80 -22.59 -0.19
C ARG A 202 -24.89 -21.52 -0.23
N ARG A 203 -26.09 -21.85 -0.72
CA ARG A 203 -27.24 -20.93 -0.70
C ARG A 203 -27.61 -20.50 0.71
N LEU A 204 -27.64 -21.43 1.66
CA LEU A 204 -27.94 -21.13 3.07
C LEU A 204 -26.92 -20.15 3.68
N VAL A 205 -25.63 -20.33 3.38
CA VAL A 205 -24.58 -19.39 3.81
C VAL A 205 -24.79 -18.01 3.19
N VAL A 206 -25.09 -17.94 1.89
CA VAL A 206 -25.26 -16.66 1.17
C VAL A 206 -26.53 -15.90 1.58
N GLU A 207 -27.67 -16.60 1.69
CA GLU A 207 -29.00 -16.03 1.89
C GLU A 207 -29.36 -15.85 3.39
N ILE A 208 -28.69 -16.54 4.32
CA ILE A 208 -28.96 -16.40 5.77
C ILE A 208 -27.78 -15.83 6.55
N LEU A 209 -26.55 -16.30 6.29
CA LEU A 209 -25.39 -15.82 7.06
C LEU A 209 -24.81 -14.52 6.47
N LEU A 210 -24.70 -14.43 5.15
CA LEU A 210 -24.07 -13.30 4.44
C LEU A 210 -25.06 -12.26 3.91
N GLU A 211 -26.37 -12.48 4.07
CA GLU A 211 -27.38 -11.45 3.83
C GLU A 211 -27.63 -10.66 5.11
N GLY A 212 -27.80 -9.34 4.99
CA GLY A 212 -28.16 -8.49 6.12
C GLY A 212 -29.51 -8.91 6.72
N GLU A 213 -29.60 -8.96 8.05
CA GLU A 213 -30.87 -9.26 8.70
C GLU A 213 -31.88 -8.14 8.42
N LYS A 214 -33.10 -8.54 8.06
CA LYS A 214 -34.21 -7.62 7.77
C LYS A 214 -35.39 -7.96 8.64
N LEU A 215 -36.15 -6.95 9.03
CA LEU A 215 -37.35 -7.11 9.84
C LEU A 215 -38.43 -6.11 9.45
N THR A 216 -39.65 -6.41 9.88
CA THR A 216 -40.79 -5.53 9.69
C THR A 216 -40.78 -4.42 10.73
N VAL A 217 -40.72 -3.17 10.28
CA VAL A 217 -40.84 -1.97 11.12
C VAL A 217 -42.21 -1.36 10.86
N LEU A 218 -43.07 -1.35 11.87
CA LEU A 218 -44.35 -0.65 11.87
C LEU A 218 -44.14 0.74 12.43
N ILE A 219 -44.37 1.76 11.62
CA ILE A 219 -44.25 3.17 12.01
C ILE A 219 -45.66 3.70 12.24
N GLN A 220 -45.92 4.25 13.41
CA GLN A 220 -47.20 4.85 13.80
C GLN A 220 -47.03 6.34 14.08
N SER A 221 -48.08 7.11 13.82
CA SER A 221 -48.09 8.55 14.05
C SER A 221 -49.51 9.06 14.22
N ASP A 222 -49.66 10.13 14.98
CA ASP A 222 -50.93 10.84 15.15
C ASP A 222 -51.29 11.69 13.92
N ARG A 223 -50.30 12.03 13.09
CA ARG A 223 -50.47 12.70 11.79
C ARG A 223 -50.27 11.69 10.64
N PRO A 224 -50.98 11.84 9.49
CA PRO A 224 -50.81 10.94 8.36
C PRO A 224 -49.36 10.94 7.84
N LEU A 225 -48.87 9.74 7.56
CA LEU A 225 -47.54 9.46 7.00
C LEU A 225 -47.69 8.92 5.57
N ARG A 226 -46.67 9.13 4.75
CA ARG A 226 -46.55 8.50 3.43
C ARG A 226 -45.10 8.06 3.16
N ASP A 227 -44.92 6.84 2.66
CA ASP A 227 -43.61 6.36 2.19
C ASP A 227 -43.31 6.99 0.82
N LYS A 228 -42.20 7.71 0.69
CA LYS A 228 -41.79 8.34 -0.59
C LYS A 228 -41.46 7.33 -1.69
N LYS A 229 -41.10 6.08 -1.34
CA LYS A 229 -40.71 5.03 -2.31
C LYS A 229 -41.89 4.20 -2.83
N GLU A 230 -42.98 4.10 -2.07
CA GLU A 230 -44.15 3.32 -2.48
C GLU A 230 -45.30 4.27 -2.84
N SER A 231 -46.10 3.93 -3.87
CA SER A 231 -47.29 4.70 -4.24
C SER A 231 -48.45 4.46 -3.24
N ALA A 232 -48.15 4.41 -1.94
CA ALA A 232 -49.11 4.15 -0.88
C ALA A 232 -49.90 5.43 -0.53
N ALA A 233 -51.15 5.24 -0.12
CA ALA A 233 -52.02 6.32 0.35
C ALA A 233 -51.57 6.83 1.73
N GLU A 234 -51.89 8.10 2.05
CA GLU A 234 -51.65 8.66 3.39
C GLU A 234 -52.35 7.79 4.46
N SER A 235 -51.60 7.38 5.48
CA SER A 235 -52.08 6.51 6.56
C SER A 235 -51.40 6.88 7.88
N ASN A 236 -52.08 6.69 9.00
CA ASN A 236 -51.50 6.90 10.35
C ASN A 236 -50.52 5.78 10.76
N SER A 237 -50.43 4.73 9.94
CA SER A 237 -49.42 3.68 10.10
C SER A 237 -48.82 3.27 8.77
N VAL A 238 -47.50 3.14 8.72
CA VAL A 238 -46.74 2.69 7.56
C VAL A 238 -45.90 1.49 7.97
N GLN A 239 -45.97 0.40 7.20
CA GLN A 239 -45.18 -0.80 7.44
C GLN A 239 -44.03 -0.84 6.44
N MET A 240 -42.80 -0.97 6.93
CA MET A 240 -41.60 -1.07 6.11
C MET A 240 -40.86 -2.37 6.39
N TYR A 241 -40.19 -2.92 5.38
CA TYR A 241 -39.25 -4.04 5.54
C TYR A 241 -37.83 -3.51 5.37
N LEU A 242 -37.07 -3.44 6.46
CA LEU A 242 -35.81 -2.69 6.53
C LEU A 242 -34.66 -3.57 7.05
N SER A 243 -33.44 -3.28 6.60
CA SER A 243 -32.20 -3.88 7.12
C SER A 243 -31.95 -3.37 8.55
N VAL A 244 -31.44 -4.22 9.43
CA VAL A 244 -31.10 -3.82 10.81
C VAL A 244 -30.03 -2.74 10.87
N ASN A 245 -29.28 -2.54 9.78
CA ASN A 245 -28.26 -1.49 9.67
C ASN A 245 -28.83 -0.12 9.28
N THR A 246 -30.10 -0.02 8.90
CA THR A 246 -30.76 1.26 8.58
C THR A 246 -30.77 2.17 9.80
N LYS A 247 -30.38 3.44 9.62
CA LYS A 247 -30.42 4.46 10.67
C LYS A 247 -31.82 5.04 10.84
N CYS A 248 -32.17 5.46 12.04
CA CYS A 248 -33.43 6.14 12.33
C CYS A 248 -33.63 7.41 11.48
N GLY A 249 -32.55 8.15 11.19
CA GLY A 249 -32.57 9.30 10.27
C GLY A 249 -32.99 8.91 8.86
N ASP A 250 -32.44 7.83 8.31
CA ASP A 250 -32.79 7.34 6.96
C ASP A 250 -34.27 6.94 6.86
N ILE A 251 -34.86 6.45 7.96
CA ILE A 251 -36.28 6.11 8.04
C ILE A 251 -37.14 7.39 7.96
N LEU A 252 -36.75 8.44 8.70
CA LEU A 252 -37.43 9.74 8.66
C LEU A 252 -37.32 10.39 7.28
N ASP A 253 -36.14 10.34 6.66
CA ASP A 253 -35.93 10.88 5.31
C ASP A 253 -36.78 10.18 4.25
N ARG A 254 -37.08 8.88 4.45
CA ARG A 254 -37.96 8.09 3.59
C ARG A 254 -39.44 8.43 3.77
N LEU A 255 -39.83 9.01 4.90
CA LEU A 255 -41.20 9.41 5.19
C LEU A 255 -41.47 10.84 4.72
N GLU A 256 -42.65 11.04 4.16
CA GLU A 256 -43.28 12.35 4.04
C GLU A 256 -44.19 12.54 5.26
N THR A 257 -43.89 13.55 6.08
CA THR A 257 -44.57 13.81 7.36
C THR A 257 -45.07 15.26 7.40
N LYS A 258 -46.13 15.52 8.16
CA LYS A 258 -46.67 16.87 8.43
C LYS A 258 -46.14 17.44 9.75
N PHE A 259 -44.95 17.05 10.17
CA PHE A 259 -44.24 17.58 11.33
C PHE A 259 -43.13 18.51 10.85
N ASP A 260 -42.92 19.63 11.55
CA ASP A 260 -41.81 20.55 11.23
C ASP A 260 -40.45 19.92 11.60
N GLU A 261 -40.39 19.24 12.77
CA GLU A 261 -39.23 18.47 13.23
C GLU A 261 -39.67 17.08 13.71
N PRO A 262 -39.76 16.07 12.81
CA PRO A 262 -40.18 14.72 13.17
C PRO A 262 -39.09 13.98 13.96
N ARG A 263 -39.48 13.28 15.01
CA ARG A 263 -38.57 12.43 15.83
C ARG A 263 -39.15 11.04 16.03
N ILE A 264 -38.29 10.04 16.08
CA ILE A 264 -38.67 8.65 16.38
C ILE A 264 -38.62 8.44 17.89
N VAL A 265 -39.70 7.91 18.46
CA VAL A 265 -39.80 7.51 19.87
C VAL A 265 -40.28 6.07 19.97
N HIS A 266 -39.94 5.40 21.06
CA HIS A 266 -40.40 4.04 21.34
C HIS A 266 -40.99 3.98 22.75
N ARG A 267 -42.15 3.32 22.92
CA ARG A 267 -42.90 3.29 24.19
C ARG A 267 -42.10 2.81 25.41
N ALA A 268 -41.11 1.95 25.18
CA ALA A 268 -40.24 1.41 26.23
C ALA A 268 -38.91 2.15 26.41
N ILE A 269 -38.62 3.17 25.60
CA ILE A 269 -37.41 4.01 25.70
C ILE A 269 -37.92 5.43 25.92
N THR A 270 -38.17 5.76 27.18
CA THR A 270 -38.75 7.07 27.60
C THR A 270 -37.72 7.97 28.28
N ASP A 271 -36.57 7.40 28.63
CA ASP A 271 -35.49 7.98 29.43
C ASP A 271 -34.30 8.49 28.59
N GLU A 272 -34.27 8.17 27.29
CA GLU A 272 -33.20 8.54 26.36
C GLU A 272 -33.75 9.00 25.01
N GLU A 273 -33.05 9.93 24.38
CA GLU A 273 -33.33 10.36 23.00
C GLU A 273 -32.85 9.32 21.97
N ILE A 274 -33.72 8.94 21.04
CA ILE A 274 -33.34 8.16 19.85
C ILE A 274 -32.84 9.14 18.78
N THR A 275 -31.52 9.20 18.60
CA THR A 275 -30.87 10.08 17.62
C THR A 275 -31.02 9.54 16.20
N GLY A 276 -30.88 10.41 15.20
CA GLY A 276 -30.88 10.01 13.78
C GLY A 276 -29.79 8.98 13.42
N GLU A 277 -28.67 8.97 14.16
CA GLU A 277 -27.56 8.02 13.98
C GLU A 277 -27.82 6.62 14.57
N THR A 278 -28.87 6.46 15.38
CA THR A 278 -29.23 5.17 15.99
C THR A 278 -29.67 4.19 14.91
N THR A 279 -29.03 3.02 14.81
CA THR A 279 -29.44 1.94 13.89
C THR A 279 -30.53 1.07 14.51
N ILE A 280 -31.32 0.40 13.67
CA ILE A 280 -32.33 -0.58 14.13
C ILE A 280 -31.68 -1.68 15.01
N ALA A 281 -30.48 -2.13 14.67
CA ALA A 281 -29.72 -3.11 15.46
C ALA A 281 -29.42 -2.62 16.88
N LEU A 282 -29.01 -1.35 17.02
CA LEU A 282 -28.76 -0.74 18.33
C LEU A 282 -30.07 -0.56 19.11
N LEU A 283 -31.15 -0.19 18.43
CA LEU A 283 -32.48 -0.07 19.03
C LEU A 283 -32.95 -1.43 19.59
N LEU A 284 -32.81 -2.51 18.82
CA LEU A 284 -33.11 -3.87 19.27
C LEU A 284 -32.32 -4.28 20.51
N ALA A 285 -31.03 -3.94 20.56
CA ALA A 285 -30.19 -4.20 21.73
C ALA A 285 -30.71 -3.43 22.97
N LYS A 286 -31.09 -2.15 22.81
CA LYS A 286 -31.73 -1.35 23.88
C LYS A 286 -33.04 -1.96 24.39
N LEU A 287 -33.88 -2.46 23.49
CA LEU A 287 -35.15 -3.10 23.85
C LEU A 287 -34.92 -4.42 24.60
N SER A 288 -33.98 -5.24 24.12
CA SER A 288 -33.59 -6.49 24.79
C SER A 288 -33.02 -6.25 26.18
N ALA A 289 -32.16 -5.23 26.36
CA ALA A 289 -31.57 -4.88 27.65
C ALA A 289 -32.64 -4.47 28.68
N ARG A 290 -33.74 -3.84 28.22
CA ARG A 290 -34.91 -3.49 29.03
C ARG A 290 -35.87 -4.67 29.25
N GLY A 291 -35.47 -5.89 28.89
CA GLY A 291 -36.23 -7.12 29.16
C GLY A 291 -37.39 -7.39 28.19
N LEU A 292 -37.51 -6.64 27.09
CA LEU A 292 -38.51 -6.92 26.08
C LEU A 292 -38.14 -8.15 25.26
N SER A 293 -39.12 -9.02 25.05
CA SER A 293 -38.95 -10.17 24.17
C SER A 293 -38.82 -9.74 22.72
N LEU A 294 -37.76 -10.22 22.05
CA LEU A 294 -37.54 -10.07 20.60
C LEU A 294 -38.14 -11.24 19.80
N SER A 295 -39.02 -12.03 20.42
CA SER A 295 -39.65 -13.18 19.76
C SER A 295 -40.56 -12.76 18.60
N THR A 296 -41.12 -11.55 18.62
CA THR A 296 -41.96 -11.03 17.52
C THR A 296 -41.10 -10.39 16.42
N LEU A 297 -41.36 -10.75 15.15
CA LEU A 297 -40.62 -10.27 13.97
C LEU A 297 -41.00 -8.84 13.54
N THR A 298 -41.63 -8.06 14.42
CA THR A 298 -42.13 -6.70 14.12
C THR A 298 -41.79 -5.75 15.27
N ILE A 299 -41.14 -4.64 14.93
CA ILE A 299 -40.88 -3.53 15.86
C ILE A 299 -41.86 -2.40 15.56
N THR A 300 -42.45 -1.80 16.59
CA THR A 300 -43.34 -0.65 16.44
C THR A 300 -42.63 0.62 16.89
N LEU A 301 -42.49 1.59 15.97
CA LEU A 301 -41.89 2.91 16.23
C LEU A 301 -42.96 3.98 16.11
N ASN A 302 -42.90 5.00 16.96
CA ASN A 302 -43.80 6.14 16.88
C ASN A 302 -43.05 7.36 16.35
N VAL A 303 -43.69 8.17 15.51
CA VAL A 303 -43.17 9.46 15.06
C VAL A 303 -43.97 10.57 15.73
N THR A 304 -43.27 11.51 16.37
CA THR A 304 -43.85 12.66 17.07
C THR A 304 -43.15 13.95 16.70
N GLU A 305 -43.75 15.08 17.06
CA GLU A 305 -43.13 16.41 16.93
C GLU A 305 -42.10 16.62 18.04
N ALA A 306 -40.97 17.27 17.74
CA ALA A 306 -40.06 17.73 18.77
C ALA A 306 -40.79 18.73 19.68
N GLU A 307 -40.85 18.48 20.99
CA GLU A 307 -41.32 19.49 21.92
C GLU A 307 -40.38 20.70 21.83
N THR A 308 -40.89 21.83 21.36
CA THR A 308 -40.25 23.12 21.59
C THR A 308 -40.17 23.29 23.09
N LYS A 309 -38.96 23.47 23.63
CA LYS A 309 -38.79 23.92 25.02
C LYS A 309 -39.52 25.25 25.18
N LEU A 310 -40.78 25.20 25.57
CA LEU A 310 -41.59 26.34 25.97
C LEU A 310 -41.73 26.24 27.49
N ASP A 311 -41.14 27.23 28.13
CA ASP A 311 -41.27 27.70 29.51
C ASP A 311 -42.10 26.85 30.49
N GLU A 312 -41.45 26.55 31.63
CA GLU A 312 -42.07 26.10 32.87
C GLU A 312 -43.39 26.86 33.15
N ASN A 313 -44.53 26.18 33.01
CA ASN A 313 -45.82 26.70 33.44
C ASN A 313 -46.17 26.11 34.82
N PRO A 314 -46.21 26.89 35.92
CA PRO A 314 -46.30 26.34 37.29
C PRO A 314 -47.72 25.91 37.72
N TYR A 315 -48.69 25.88 36.83
CA TYR A 315 -50.08 25.60 37.17
C TYR A 315 -50.75 24.73 36.10
N ALA A 316 -50.65 23.41 36.25
CA ALA A 316 -51.57 22.48 35.60
C ALA A 316 -52.00 21.40 36.60
N ASP A 317 -53.31 21.28 36.68
CA ASP A 317 -54.12 20.71 37.75
C ASP A 317 -54.22 19.18 37.68
N ASP A 318 -54.50 18.62 38.84
CA ASP A 318 -54.58 17.20 39.21
C ASP A 318 -55.77 16.50 38.53
N ARG A 319 -55.51 15.64 37.51
CA ARG A 319 -56.49 14.64 37.02
C ARG A 319 -55.85 13.34 36.54
N SER A 320 -55.87 12.36 37.44
CA SER A 320 -56.19 10.94 37.22
C SER A 320 -55.83 10.28 35.88
N GLU A 321 -54.65 9.65 35.81
CA GLU A 321 -54.45 8.37 35.12
C GLU A 321 -53.57 7.45 35.98
N SER A 322 -53.97 6.19 36.10
CA SER A 322 -53.29 5.13 36.86
C SER A 322 -51.84 4.91 36.37
N PRO A 323 -50.88 4.59 37.26
CA PRO A 323 -49.49 4.45 36.88
C PRO A 323 -49.30 3.15 36.10
N ALA A 324 -49.15 3.25 34.77
CA ALA A 324 -48.43 2.22 34.03
C ALA A 324 -46.98 2.27 34.55
N SER A 325 -46.49 1.15 35.07
CA SER A 325 -45.13 0.99 35.59
C SER A 325 -44.10 1.57 34.61
N THR A 326 -43.51 2.71 34.96
CA THR A 326 -42.38 3.29 34.24
C THR A 326 -41.23 2.27 34.30
N PRO A 327 -40.68 1.83 33.16
CA PRO A 327 -39.50 0.96 33.16
C PRO A 327 -38.36 1.69 33.85
N SER A 328 -37.61 1.00 34.70
CA SER A 328 -36.45 1.57 35.38
C SER A 328 -35.40 2.04 34.36
N PRO A 329 -34.77 3.21 34.56
CA PRO A 329 -33.76 3.71 33.64
C PRO A 329 -32.58 2.73 33.56
N LEU A 330 -32.03 2.55 32.36
CA LEU A 330 -30.80 1.76 32.21
C LEU A 330 -29.65 2.49 32.92
N PRO A 331 -28.79 1.79 33.70
CA PRO A 331 -27.56 2.35 34.23
C PRO A 331 -26.69 2.95 33.12
N GLU A 332 -26.11 4.14 33.35
CA GLU A 332 -25.28 4.88 32.37
C GLU A 332 -24.03 4.09 31.90
N ASP A 333 -23.61 3.04 32.64
CA ASP A 333 -22.42 2.23 32.37
C ASP A 333 -22.68 0.89 31.62
N ILE A 334 -23.88 0.65 31.07
CA ILE A 334 -24.11 -0.58 30.28
C ILE A 334 -23.55 -0.42 28.87
N ASP A 335 -22.46 -1.14 28.58
CA ASP A 335 -21.92 -1.28 27.23
C ASP A 335 -22.91 -2.14 26.39
N LEU A 336 -23.78 -1.47 25.63
CA LEU A 336 -24.83 -2.10 24.84
C LEU A 336 -24.22 -2.84 23.63
N VAL A 337 -23.90 -4.11 23.83
CA VAL A 337 -23.43 -4.98 22.74
C VAL A 337 -24.56 -5.27 21.76
N GLN A 338 -24.35 -4.96 20.47
CA GLN A 338 -25.27 -5.35 19.40
C GLN A 338 -25.53 -6.87 19.44
N LEU A 339 -26.78 -7.28 19.17
CA LEU A 339 -27.13 -8.69 19.06
C LEU A 339 -26.24 -9.38 18.02
N PRO A 340 -25.66 -10.56 18.34
CA PRO A 340 -24.78 -11.24 17.41
C PRO A 340 -25.57 -11.70 16.18
N THR A 341 -25.01 -11.48 15.00
CA THR A 341 -25.62 -11.96 13.75
C THR A 341 -25.48 -13.48 13.60
N PRO A 342 -26.30 -14.15 12.76
CA PRO A 342 -26.12 -15.56 12.45
C PRO A 342 -24.69 -15.90 12.02
N LEU A 343 -24.05 -15.03 11.24
CA LEU A 343 -22.66 -15.18 10.81
C LEU A 343 -21.66 -15.15 11.97
N GLN A 344 -21.83 -14.23 12.92
CA GLN A 344 -20.96 -14.15 14.10
C GLN A 344 -21.14 -15.37 15.00
N VAL A 345 -22.37 -15.82 15.22
CA VAL A 345 -22.66 -17.07 15.95
C VAL A 345 -22.02 -18.27 15.24
N PHE A 346 -22.16 -18.36 13.92
CA PHE A 346 -21.56 -19.41 13.11
C PHE A 346 -20.02 -19.40 13.17
N ALA A 347 -19.41 -18.22 13.07
CA ALA A 347 -17.96 -18.03 13.16
C ALA A 347 -17.41 -18.39 14.55
N SER A 348 -18.08 -17.95 15.63
CA SER A 348 -17.67 -18.23 17.02
C SER A 348 -17.61 -19.73 17.35
N ARG A 349 -18.32 -20.56 16.59
CA ARG A 349 -18.34 -22.03 16.72
C ARG A 349 -17.43 -22.75 15.73
N GLY A 350 -16.56 -22.02 15.03
CA GLY A 350 -15.64 -22.57 14.02
C GLY A 350 -16.32 -22.97 12.71
N GLY A 351 -17.54 -22.50 12.47
CA GLY A 351 -18.30 -22.83 11.26
C GLY A 351 -17.61 -22.36 9.97
N LEU A 352 -17.06 -21.13 9.97
CA LEU A 352 -16.36 -20.58 8.81
C LEU A 352 -15.09 -21.38 8.47
N SER A 353 -14.36 -21.86 9.47
CA SER A 353 -13.19 -22.72 9.28
C SER A 353 -13.56 -24.08 8.68
N LEU A 354 -14.70 -24.66 9.07
CA LEU A 354 -15.24 -25.88 8.47
C LEU A 354 -15.69 -25.67 7.02
N LEU A 355 -16.29 -24.51 6.71
CA LEU A 355 -16.61 -24.14 5.33
C LEU A 355 -15.36 -24.00 4.47
N ALA A 356 -14.30 -23.39 5.02
CA ALA A 356 -13.04 -23.16 4.33
C ALA A 356 -12.35 -24.45 3.82
N LEU A 357 -12.65 -25.60 4.43
CA LEU A 357 -12.16 -26.91 3.97
C LEU A 357 -12.78 -27.35 2.62
N ASN A 358 -13.93 -26.79 2.24
CA ASN A 358 -14.71 -27.20 1.07
C ASN A 358 -14.92 -26.06 0.05
N LEU A 359 -14.14 -24.97 0.18
CA LEU A 359 -14.22 -23.83 -0.73
C LEU A 359 -13.72 -24.18 -2.14
N PRO A 360 -14.30 -23.56 -3.18
CA PRO A 360 -13.87 -23.75 -4.56
C PRO A 360 -12.43 -23.25 -4.75
N LYS A 361 -11.70 -23.90 -5.68
CA LYS A 361 -10.35 -23.43 -6.11
C LYS A 361 -10.40 -22.28 -7.13
N ASN A 362 -11.59 -21.94 -7.64
CA ASN A 362 -11.81 -20.94 -8.67
C ASN A 362 -12.72 -19.83 -8.13
N TYR A 363 -12.25 -18.59 -8.18
CA TYR A 363 -12.93 -17.38 -7.69
C TYR A 363 -13.46 -16.53 -8.85
N PRO A 364 -14.51 -15.71 -8.64
CA PRO A 364 -15.11 -14.89 -9.69
C PRO A 364 -14.09 -13.90 -10.29
N GLU A 365 -14.09 -13.78 -11.62
CA GLU A 365 -13.26 -12.82 -12.33
C GLU A 365 -13.97 -11.47 -12.45
N LEU A 366 -13.28 -10.38 -12.13
CA LEU A 366 -13.77 -9.01 -12.31
C LEU A 366 -14.00 -8.71 -13.81
N PRO A 367 -15.21 -8.35 -14.25
CA PRO A 367 -15.46 -7.84 -15.60
C PRO A 367 -14.69 -6.52 -15.82
N ASN A 368 -14.12 -6.30 -17.02
CA ASN A 368 -13.50 -5.03 -17.45
C ASN A 368 -12.31 -4.48 -16.64
N SER A 369 -11.59 -5.32 -15.87
CA SER A 369 -10.38 -4.91 -15.13
C SER A 369 -9.07 -5.35 -15.82
N THR A 370 -7.96 -4.69 -15.50
CA THR A 370 -6.64 -5.07 -16.02
C THR A 370 -6.26 -6.49 -15.56
N PRO A 371 -5.49 -7.27 -16.35
CA PRO A 371 -5.04 -8.61 -15.95
C PRO A 371 -4.37 -8.64 -14.57
N LYS A 372 -3.66 -7.56 -14.20
CA LYS A 372 -3.01 -7.38 -12.90
C LYS A 372 -4.01 -7.24 -11.76
N ALA A 373 -5.03 -6.38 -11.88
CA ALA A 373 -6.06 -6.22 -10.86
C ALA A 373 -6.85 -7.52 -10.62
N LYS A 374 -7.10 -8.30 -11.69
CA LYS A 374 -7.70 -9.64 -11.60
C LYS A 374 -6.83 -10.60 -10.79
N ALA A 375 -5.53 -10.61 -11.06
CA ALA A 375 -4.59 -11.45 -10.34
C ALA A 375 -4.51 -11.07 -8.85
N ILE A 376 -4.47 -9.77 -8.51
CA ILE A 376 -4.43 -9.29 -7.12
C ILE A 376 -5.63 -9.78 -6.32
N LEU A 377 -6.84 -9.52 -6.80
CA LEU A 377 -8.05 -9.94 -6.09
C LEU A 377 -8.11 -11.47 -5.98
N LYS A 378 -7.84 -12.21 -7.07
CA LYS A 378 -7.87 -13.68 -7.07
C LYS A 378 -6.93 -14.27 -6.02
N ASN A 379 -5.70 -13.76 -5.93
CA ASN A 379 -4.71 -14.26 -4.97
C ASN A 379 -5.04 -13.87 -3.54
N SER A 380 -5.59 -12.66 -3.30
CA SER A 380 -6.05 -12.28 -1.96
C SER A 380 -7.27 -13.11 -1.49
N LEU A 381 -8.22 -13.41 -2.39
CA LEU A 381 -9.36 -14.29 -2.07
C LEU A 381 -8.89 -15.72 -1.76
N ALA A 382 -7.92 -16.23 -2.54
CA ALA A 382 -7.28 -17.52 -2.26
C ALA A 382 -6.58 -17.51 -0.88
N ALA A 383 -5.85 -16.44 -0.57
CA ALA A 383 -5.22 -16.24 0.74
C ALA A 383 -6.23 -16.23 1.88
N CYS A 384 -7.29 -15.42 1.78
CA CYS A 384 -8.32 -15.39 2.80
C CYS A 384 -9.00 -16.76 3.00
N ALA A 385 -9.26 -17.50 1.93
CA ALA A 385 -9.83 -18.85 2.03
C ALA A 385 -8.91 -19.83 2.78
N VAL A 386 -7.60 -19.69 2.64
CA VAL A 386 -6.61 -20.42 3.43
C VAL A 386 -6.62 -19.95 4.88
N PHE A 387 -6.64 -18.64 5.12
CA PHE A 387 -6.57 -18.04 6.46
C PHE A 387 -7.81 -18.33 7.31
N LEU A 388 -9.00 -18.48 6.71
CA LEU A 388 -10.23 -18.87 7.42
C LEU A 388 -10.12 -20.23 8.14
N LYS A 389 -9.15 -21.07 7.78
CA LYS A 389 -8.88 -22.35 8.45
C LYS A 389 -8.09 -22.18 9.77
N LEU A 390 -7.50 -21.01 10.00
CA LEU A 390 -6.80 -20.69 11.24
C LEU A 390 -7.82 -20.42 12.37
N PRO A 391 -7.51 -20.78 13.62
CA PRO A 391 -8.35 -20.44 14.76
C PRO A 391 -8.45 -18.92 14.90
N ASP A 392 -9.61 -18.43 15.30
CA ASP A 392 -9.93 -17.03 15.63
C ASP A 392 -9.75 -15.98 14.51
N TYR A 393 -9.13 -16.34 13.38
CA TYR A 393 -9.04 -15.48 12.19
C TYR A 393 -10.42 -14.99 11.73
N ALA A 394 -11.42 -15.88 11.74
CA ALA A 394 -12.78 -15.55 11.36
C ALA A 394 -13.43 -14.51 12.31
N GLN A 395 -13.11 -14.57 13.61
CA GLN A 395 -13.61 -13.59 14.58
C GLN A 395 -12.93 -12.24 14.40
N MET A 396 -11.61 -12.26 14.15
CA MET A 396 -10.82 -11.07 13.85
C MET A 396 -11.32 -10.36 12.58
N LEU A 397 -11.55 -11.12 11.50
CA LEU A 397 -12.07 -10.61 10.23
C LEU A 397 -13.41 -9.90 10.43
N LEU A 398 -14.30 -10.45 11.27
CA LEU A 398 -15.64 -9.91 11.53
C LEU A 398 -15.65 -8.65 12.41
N ARG A 399 -14.50 -8.14 12.88
CA ARG A 399 -14.41 -6.79 13.48
C ARG A 399 -14.85 -5.72 12.47
N ASP A 400 -14.51 -5.89 11.18
CA ASP A 400 -15.05 -5.09 10.07
C ASP A 400 -16.12 -5.89 9.31
N LYS A 401 -17.36 -5.86 9.83
CA LYS A 401 -18.49 -6.64 9.30
C LYS A 401 -18.73 -6.44 7.81
N ILE A 402 -18.62 -5.19 7.33
CA ILE A 402 -18.96 -4.83 5.95
C ILE A 402 -17.91 -5.41 5.00
N ARG A 403 -16.63 -5.15 5.24
CA ARG A 403 -15.56 -5.68 4.38
C ARG A 403 -15.47 -7.20 4.45
N ALA A 404 -15.67 -7.78 5.64
CA ALA A 404 -15.71 -9.23 5.83
C ALA A 404 -16.84 -9.89 5.04
N GLN A 405 -18.06 -9.32 5.07
CA GLN A 405 -19.19 -9.82 4.30
C GLN A 405 -18.90 -9.77 2.80
N CYS A 406 -18.40 -8.64 2.27
CA CYS A 406 -18.03 -8.54 0.86
C CYS A 406 -16.98 -9.58 0.46
N LEU A 407 -15.93 -9.74 1.27
CA LEU A 407 -14.86 -10.71 1.02
C LEU A 407 -15.38 -12.15 1.01
N LEU A 408 -16.19 -12.52 2.01
CA LEU A 408 -16.80 -13.84 2.09
C LEU A 408 -17.75 -14.09 0.91
N ARG A 409 -18.57 -13.11 0.53
CA ARG A 409 -19.46 -13.22 -0.64
C ARG A 409 -18.67 -13.48 -1.93
N LEU A 410 -17.57 -12.76 -2.16
CA LEU A 410 -16.67 -13.00 -3.29
C LEU A 410 -16.03 -14.40 -3.25
N ILE A 411 -15.59 -14.88 -2.08
CA ILE A 411 -15.07 -16.24 -1.88
C ILE A 411 -16.13 -17.30 -2.25
N PHE A 412 -17.39 -17.05 -1.89
CA PHE A 412 -18.54 -17.88 -2.28
C PHE A 412 -19.09 -17.56 -3.68
N GLY A 413 -18.35 -16.82 -4.51
CA GLY A 413 -18.69 -16.57 -5.92
C GLY A 413 -19.87 -15.63 -6.15
N GLU A 414 -20.29 -14.88 -5.14
CA GLU A 414 -21.33 -13.87 -5.22
C GLU A 414 -20.72 -12.50 -5.52
N THR A 415 -21.27 -11.78 -6.49
CA THR A 415 -20.81 -10.44 -6.87
C THR A 415 -21.62 -9.32 -6.23
N GLY A 416 -22.79 -9.62 -5.67
CA GLY A 416 -23.63 -8.67 -4.93
C GLY A 416 -23.21 -8.55 -3.46
N ASP A 417 -23.47 -7.40 -2.83
CA ASP A 417 -23.18 -7.14 -1.41
C ASP A 417 -24.21 -7.72 -0.42
N GLY A 418 -25.37 -8.16 -0.93
CA GLY A 418 -26.49 -8.66 -0.12
C GLY A 418 -27.57 -7.60 0.17
N GLU A 419 -27.32 -6.33 -0.15
CA GLU A 419 -28.26 -5.22 -0.03
C GLU A 419 -28.74 -4.72 -1.41
N GLY A 420 -28.24 -5.33 -2.50
CA GLY A 420 -28.67 -5.08 -3.87
C GLY A 420 -27.64 -4.35 -4.74
N ASN A 421 -26.46 -4.03 -4.20
CA ASN A 421 -25.36 -3.42 -4.96
C ASN A 421 -24.36 -4.48 -5.44
N GLU A 422 -23.62 -4.18 -6.50
CA GLU A 422 -22.48 -5.01 -6.93
C GLU A 422 -21.20 -4.60 -6.19
N ILE A 423 -20.53 -5.56 -5.54
CA ILE A 423 -19.28 -5.34 -4.79
C ILE A 423 -18.21 -4.73 -5.69
N VAL A 424 -18.17 -5.13 -6.97
CA VAL A 424 -17.17 -4.66 -7.93
C VAL A 424 -17.30 -3.17 -8.27
N LYS A 425 -18.45 -2.55 -7.96
CA LYS A 425 -18.71 -1.11 -8.17
C LYS A 425 -18.50 -0.29 -6.89
N LEU A 426 -18.25 -0.94 -5.75
CA LEU A 426 -18.10 -0.25 -4.47
C LEU A 426 -16.69 0.37 -4.33
N PRO A 427 -16.57 1.57 -3.76
CA PRO A 427 -15.26 2.20 -3.48
C PRO A 427 -14.34 1.34 -2.59
N LEU A 428 -14.92 0.46 -1.78
CA LEU A 428 -14.18 -0.40 -0.85
C LEU A 428 -13.37 -1.51 -1.53
N LEU A 429 -13.60 -1.81 -2.81
CA LEU A 429 -12.94 -2.90 -3.53
C LEU A 429 -11.41 -2.79 -3.50
N SER A 430 -10.85 -1.58 -3.58
CA SER A 430 -9.39 -1.38 -3.56
C SER A 430 -8.76 -1.74 -2.22
N SER A 431 -9.53 -1.67 -1.12
CA SER A 431 -9.09 -2.00 0.23
C SER A 431 -9.27 -3.47 0.59
N LEU A 432 -10.18 -4.20 -0.06
CA LEU A 432 -10.50 -5.59 0.27
C LEU A 432 -9.28 -6.53 0.24
N PRO A 433 -8.35 -6.43 -0.73
CA PRO A 433 -7.19 -7.31 -0.76
C PRO A 433 -6.29 -7.20 0.47
N VAL A 434 -6.19 -6.01 1.07
CA VAL A 434 -5.33 -5.70 2.22
C VAL A 434 -5.91 -6.32 3.51
N VAL A 435 -7.23 -6.29 3.65
CA VAL A 435 -7.95 -6.74 4.86
C VAL A 435 -7.55 -8.17 5.26
N SER A 436 -7.44 -9.08 4.30
CA SER A 436 -7.09 -10.48 4.56
C SER A 436 -5.75 -10.64 5.28
N PHE A 437 -4.73 -9.92 4.80
CA PHE A 437 -3.38 -10.02 5.34
C PHE A 437 -3.23 -9.20 6.63
N GLU A 438 -3.90 -8.06 6.72
CA GLU A 438 -3.89 -7.25 7.95
C GLU A 438 -4.60 -7.97 9.10
N THR A 439 -5.69 -8.70 8.81
CA THR A 439 -6.36 -9.57 9.78
C THR A 439 -5.41 -10.67 10.29
N LEU A 440 -4.62 -11.28 9.39
CA LEU A 440 -3.63 -12.29 9.79
C LEU A 440 -2.51 -11.68 10.64
N ARG A 441 -2.04 -10.48 10.28
CA ARG A 441 -1.04 -9.74 11.06
C ARG A 441 -1.54 -9.47 12.48
N GLN A 442 -2.77 -8.94 12.60
CA GLN A 442 -3.41 -8.65 13.89
C GLN A 442 -3.65 -9.92 14.71
N LEU A 443 -4.01 -11.04 14.07
CA LEU A 443 -4.17 -12.32 14.76
C LEU A 443 -2.84 -12.81 15.39
N LEU A 444 -1.72 -12.68 14.67
CA LEU A 444 -0.40 -13.01 15.19
C LEU A 444 -0.01 -12.07 16.34
N GLU A 445 -0.34 -10.79 16.23
CA GLU A 445 -0.07 -9.78 17.27
C GLU A 445 -0.88 -10.02 18.55
N ASP A 446 -2.19 -10.25 18.42
CA ASP A 446 -3.12 -10.49 19.55
C ASP A 446 -2.91 -11.86 20.21
N THR A 447 -2.18 -12.79 19.55
CA THR A 447 -1.94 -14.17 20.05
C THR A 447 -0.44 -14.45 20.17
N PRO A 448 0.25 -13.88 21.18
CA PRO A 448 1.70 -13.97 21.29
C PRO A 448 2.20 -15.42 21.42
N TYR A 449 3.33 -15.73 20.78
CA TYR A 449 3.94 -17.07 20.78
C TYR A 449 4.25 -17.63 22.17
N THR A 450 4.35 -16.78 23.20
CA THR A 450 4.56 -17.19 24.60
C THR A 450 3.37 -17.93 25.21
N THR A 451 2.22 -17.96 24.53
CA THR A 451 1.00 -18.65 24.98
C THR A 451 0.85 -20.01 24.29
N GLU A 452 0.16 -20.97 24.93
CA GLU A 452 -0.10 -22.28 24.31
C GLU A 452 -0.88 -22.15 22.99
N ASP A 453 -1.85 -21.23 22.96
CA ASP A 453 -2.63 -20.91 21.76
C ASP A 453 -1.76 -20.27 20.67
N GLY A 454 -0.82 -19.40 21.04
CA GLY A 454 0.17 -18.81 20.12
C GLY A 454 1.09 -19.85 19.49
N VAL A 455 1.67 -20.77 20.28
CA VAL A 455 2.49 -21.88 19.74
C VAL A 455 1.68 -22.72 18.75
N ARG A 456 0.42 -23.01 19.07
CA ARG A 456 -0.49 -23.76 18.20
C ARG A 456 -0.80 -23.00 16.91
N LEU A 457 -1.07 -21.70 16.99
CA LEU A 457 -1.33 -20.84 15.85
C LEU A 457 -0.11 -20.80 14.91
N TRP A 458 1.10 -20.63 15.44
CA TRP A 458 2.33 -20.59 14.63
C TRP A 458 2.55 -21.87 13.84
N ARG A 459 2.27 -23.03 14.44
CA ARG A 459 2.33 -24.32 13.74
C ARG A 459 1.29 -24.40 12.63
N LEU A 460 0.05 -24.02 12.93
CA LEU A 460 -1.07 -24.07 11.97
C LEU A 460 -0.87 -23.14 10.78
N VAL A 461 -0.24 -21.98 10.97
CA VAL A 461 0.10 -21.04 9.86
C VAL A 461 0.95 -21.72 8.78
N ILE A 462 1.86 -22.64 9.16
CA ILE A 462 2.65 -23.43 8.22
C ILE A 462 1.84 -24.63 7.70
N GLU A 463 1.22 -25.41 8.58
CA GLU A 463 0.49 -26.64 8.20
C GLU A 463 -0.66 -26.38 7.23
N VAL A 464 -1.37 -25.26 7.40
CA VAL A 464 -2.47 -24.83 6.53
C VAL A 464 -1.98 -24.24 5.21
N GLY A 465 -0.70 -23.88 5.12
CA GLY A 465 -0.09 -23.22 3.95
C GLY A 465 -0.31 -21.70 3.92
N ALA A 466 -0.72 -21.08 5.02
CA ALA A 466 -0.94 -19.63 5.08
C ALA A 466 0.35 -18.85 4.80
N PHE A 467 1.48 -19.28 5.38
CA PHE A 467 2.79 -18.64 5.15
C PHE A 467 3.24 -18.73 3.68
N HIS A 468 3.06 -19.90 3.05
CA HIS A 468 3.37 -20.08 1.62
C HIS A 468 2.54 -19.13 0.75
N GLN A 469 1.25 -18.99 1.06
CA GLN A 469 0.35 -18.11 0.32
C GLN A 469 0.72 -16.62 0.47
N VAL A 470 1.27 -16.21 1.63
CA VAL A 470 1.83 -14.87 1.83
C VAL A 470 3.05 -14.64 0.92
N LEU A 471 3.96 -15.62 0.81
CA LEU A 471 5.13 -15.54 -0.07
C LEU A 471 4.75 -15.50 -1.56
N ASP A 472 3.76 -16.30 -1.98
CA ASP A 472 3.24 -16.28 -3.34
C ASP A 472 2.61 -14.92 -3.68
N CYS A 473 1.83 -14.35 -2.77
CA CYS A 473 1.26 -13.02 -2.96
C CYS A 473 2.34 -11.94 -3.01
N LEU A 474 3.39 -12.05 -2.19
CA LEU A 474 4.51 -11.10 -2.17
C LEU A 474 5.25 -11.09 -3.52
N SER A 475 5.50 -12.26 -4.11
CA SER A 475 6.17 -12.37 -5.41
C SER A 475 5.36 -11.69 -6.53
N ILE A 476 4.05 -11.96 -6.57
CA ILE A 476 3.12 -11.38 -7.56
C ILE A 476 2.99 -9.86 -7.39
N PHE A 477 2.85 -9.38 -6.16
CA PHE A 477 2.62 -7.94 -5.91
C PHE A 477 3.89 -7.11 -5.99
N SER A 478 5.06 -7.74 -5.80
CA SER A 478 6.37 -7.08 -5.95
C SER A 478 6.97 -7.22 -7.35
N HIS A 479 6.28 -7.85 -8.31
CA HIS A 479 6.77 -8.08 -9.69
C HIS A 479 7.97 -9.03 -9.85
N HIS A 480 8.13 -10.01 -8.96
CA HIS A 480 9.22 -10.99 -9.04
C HIS A 480 8.61 -12.40 -9.21
N GLU A 481 9.04 -13.17 -10.21
CA GLU A 481 8.59 -14.56 -10.36
C GLU A 481 9.37 -15.50 -9.43
N PRO A 482 8.74 -16.56 -8.88
CA PRO A 482 9.42 -17.59 -8.08
C PRO A 482 10.48 -18.32 -8.90
N ASN A 483 11.63 -18.57 -8.27
CA ASN A 483 12.73 -19.33 -8.86
C ASN A 483 12.31 -20.81 -9.03
N GLY A 484 11.63 -21.13 -10.14
CA GLY A 484 11.40 -22.52 -10.50
C GLY A 484 10.13 -22.86 -11.26
N GLU A 485 9.83 -22.21 -12.39
CA GLU A 485 9.13 -22.89 -13.49
C GLU A 485 9.71 -22.44 -14.83
N THR A 486 10.56 -23.29 -15.43
CA THR A 486 10.87 -23.24 -16.86
C THR A 486 9.61 -23.52 -17.66
N SER A 487 8.83 -22.48 -17.93
CA SER A 487 7.83 -22.51 -19.00
C SER A 487 8.52 -22.21 -20.33
N THR A 488 8.59 -23.24 -21.16
CA THR A 488 9.14 -23.24 -22.51
C THR A 488 8.40 -22.27 -23.44
N ALA A 489 9.19 -21.46 -24.14
CA ALA A 489 8.95 -20.79 -25.43
C ALA A 489 8.00 -19.56 -25.47
N SER A 490 8.61 -18.38 -25.60
CA SER A 490 8.77 -17.79 -26.95
C SER A 490 10.01 -16.89 -27.00
N THR A 491 10.90 -17.25 -27.91
CA THR A 491 12.14 -16.55 -28.22
C THR A 491 11.81 -15.25 -28.95
N VAL A 492 11.90 -14.12 -28.25
CA VAL A 492 12.12 -12.81 -28.90
C VAL A 492 13.45 -12.30 -28.37
N GLN A 493 14.47 -12.43 -29.20
CA GLN A 493 15.71 -11.67 -29.05
C GLN A 493 15.37 -10.18 -29.19
N GLY A 494 15.20 -9.52 -28.06
CA GLY A 494 15.31 -8.08 -27.91
C GLY A 494 16.09 -7.85 -26.63
N GLY A 495 17.33 -7.37 -26.74
CA GLY A 495 18.13 -7.01 -25.58
C GLY A 495 17.30 -6.05 -24.72
N LYS A 496 17.02 -6.45 -23.48
CA LYS A 496 16.45 -5.55 -22.47
C LYS A 496 17.49 -4.45 -22.23
N THR A 497 17.36 -3.35 -22.95
CA THR A 497 17.95 -2.07 -22.58
C THR A 497 17.35 -1.72 -21.21
N TYR A 498 18.16 -1.88 -20.18
CA TYR A 498 17.85 -1.45 -18.83
C TYR A 498 17.73 0.07 -18.88
N TRP A 499 16.50 0.58 -18.94
CA TRP A 499 16.21 2.00 -18.80
C TRP A 499 16.54 2.40 -17.36
N PRO A 500 17.47 3.34 -17.12
CA PRO A 500 17.73 3.87 -15.79
C PRO A 500 16.44 4.45 -15.19
N LYS A 501 16.25 4.31 -13.88
CA LYS A 501 15.13 4.91 -13.15
C LYS A 501 15.03 6.42 -13.48
N GLY A 502 13.83 6.88 -13.84
CA GLY A 502 13.54 8.29 -14.17
C GLY A 502 13.37 8.62 -15.66
N THR A 503 13.64 7.71 -16.58
CA THR A 503 13.40 7.94 -18.02
C THR A 503 11.98 7.55 -18.40
N GLY A 504 11.07 8.52 -18.41
CA GLY A 504 9.65 8.26 -18.64
C GLY A 504 8.91 9.36 -19.38
N TYR A 505 9.55 10.19 -20.19
CA TYR A 505 8.85 11.23 -20.95
C TYR A 505 9.24 11.15 -22.42
N GLY A 506 8.38 10.53 -23.21
CA GLY A 506 8.49 10.48 -24.67
C GLY A 506 7.86 11.71 -25.31
N THR A 507 8.18 11.99 -26.56
CA THR A 507 7.64 13.11 -27.35
C THR A 507 6.20 12.84 -27.86
N GLY A 508 5.31 12.29 -27.01
CA GLY A 508 4.04 11.68 -27.42
C GLY A 508 2.81 12.60 -27.42
N CYS A 509 2.23 12.79 -28.61
CA CYS A 509 0.92 13.40 -28.93
C CYS A 509 -0.17 13.24 -27.86
N GLU A 510 -0.98 14.29 -27.61
CA GLU A 510 -1.95 14.49 -26.52
C GLU A 510 -3.13 13.48 -26.40
N LYS A 511 -3.13 12.37 -27.15
CA LYS A 511 -4.27 11.43 -27.25
C LYS A 511 -4.18 10.17 -26.38
N SER A 512 -3.59 10.25 -25.18
CA SER A 512 -3.55 9.13 -24.23
C SER A 512 -4.57 9.32 -23.11
N SER A 513 -5.52 8.40 -22.95
CA SER A 513 -6.53 8.38 -21.88
C SER A 513 -5.98 7.85 -20.54
N TRP A 514 -4.70 8.10 -20.25
CA TRP A 514 -4.05 7.61 -19.03
C TRP A 514 -4.29 8.60 -17.88
N ASN A 515 -4.86 8.12 -16.78
CA ASN A 515 -5.14 8.93 -15.60
C ASN A 515 -4.01 8.72 -14.57
N TYR A 516 -3.18 9.76 -14.38
CA TYR A 516 -2.07 9.76 -13.42
C TYR A 516 -2.54 9.51 -11.99
N GLU A 517 -3.58 10.23 -11.54
CA GLU A 517 -4.10 10.11 -10.17
C GLU A 517 -4.61 8.70 -9.88
N GLN A 518 -5.30 8.10 -10.85
CA GLN A 518 -5.79 6.72 -10.71
C GLN A 518 -4.63 5.72 -10.65
N THR A 519 -3.58 5.94 -11.44
CA THR A 519 -2.41 5.05 -11.45
C THR A 519 -1.59 5.19 -10.16
N GLN A 520 -1.41 6.41 -9.66
CA GLN A 520 -0.75 6.67 -8.37
C GLN A 520 -1.53 6.05 -7.21
N LYS A 521 -2.87 6.18 -7.21
CA LYS A 521 -3.73 5.48 -6.24
C LYS A 521 -3.54 3.97 -6.31
N HIS A 522 -3.53 3.37 -7.51
CA HIS A 522 -3.30 1.94 -7.66
C HIS A 522 -1.93 1.52 -7.12
N GLN A 523 -0.87 2.26 -7.44
CA GLN A 523 0.48 1.97 -6.96
C GLN A 523 0.59 2.04 -5.43
N LYS A 524 -0.08 3.02 -4.80
CA LYS A 524 -0.13 3.15 -3.35
C LYS A 524 -0.82 1.96 -2.67
N HIS A 525 -1.91 1.45 -3.22
CA HIS A 525 -2.58 0.25 -2.68
C HIS A 525 -1.73 -1.02 -2.86
N GLU A 526 -1.00 -1.13 -3.96
CA GLU A 526 -0.06 -2.24 -4.18
C GLU A 526 1.11 -2.20 -3.20
N GLU A 527 1.65 -1.01 -2.92
CA GLU A 527 2.68 -0.83 -1.91
C GLU A 527 2.17 -1.17 -0.51
N GLU A 528 0.95 -0.75 -0.16
CA GLU A 528 0.30 -1.10 1.11
C GLU A 528 0.16 -2.62 1.27
N LEU A 529 -0.19 -3.34 0.20
CA LEU A 529 -0.20 -4.81 0.20
C LEU A 529 1.19 -5.40 0.49
N VAL A 530 2.23 -4.91 -0.18
CA VAL A 530 3.60 -5.38 0.02
C VAL A 530 4.05 -5.11 1.47
N ILE A 531 3.76 -3.93 2.02
CA ILE A 531 4.06 -3.56 3.41
C ILE A 531 3.41 -4.55 4.38
N VAL A 532 2.10 -4.82 4.22
CA VAL A 532 1.38 -5.73 5.13
C VAL A 532 1.91 -7.15 5.02
N LEU A 533 2.22 -7.65 3.81
CA LEU A 533 2.81 -8.98 3.62
C LEU A 533 4.17 -9.09 4.31
N LEU A 534 5.05 -8.10 4.14
CA LEU A 534 6.36 -8.06 4.81
C LEU A 534 6.20 -8.02 6.34
N LYS A 535 5.22 -7.26 6.86
CA LYS A 535 4.90 -7.22 8.28
C LYS A 535 4.39 -8.56 8.81
N VAL A 536 3.56 -9.29 8.06
CA VAL A 536 3.11 -10.64 8.45
C VAL A 536 4.32 -11.59 8.57
N LEU A 537 5.22 -11.58 7.57
CA LEU A 537 6.44 -12.40 7.60
C LEU A 537 7.33 -12.02 8.79
N SER A 538 7.51 -10.72 9.02
CA SER A 538 8.32 -10.19 10.14
C SER A 538 7.74 -10.61 11.48
N MET A 539 6.42 -10.45 11.67
CA MET A 539 5.74 -10.80 12.91
C MET A 539 5.83 -12.30 13.23
N TYR A 540 5.82 -13.16 12.20
CA TYR A 540 5.99 -14.60 12.39
C TYR A 540 7.41 -14.97 12.83
N ILE A 541 8.44 -14.30 12.28
CA ILE A 541 9.86 -14.63 12.50
C ILE A 541 10.43 -13.93 13.75
N ASN A 542 10.14 -12.65 13.94
CA ASN A 542 10.60 -11.80 15.04
C ASN A 542 9.42 -10.99 15.60
N PRO A 543 8.62 -11.60 16.49
CA PRO A 543 7.51 -10.91 17.14
C PRO A 543 8.02 -9.68 17.90
N ALA A 544 7.31 -8.55 17.79
CA ALA A 544 7.66 -7.27 18.42
C ALA A 544 8.96 -6.59 17.91
N ASP A 545 9.51 -7.03 16.77
CA ASP A 545 10.72 -6.43 16.17
C ASP A 545 11.86 -6.25 17.19
N MET A 546 12.22 -7.34 17.89
CA MET A 546 13.20 -7.27 18.96
C MET A 546 14.57 -6.79 18.43
N ILE A 547 15.13 -5.78 19.09
CA ILE A 547 16.44 -5.21 18.75
C ILE A 547 17.37 -5.33 19.97
N PRO A 548 18.47 -6.12 19.90
CA PRO A 548 19.36 -6.33 21.03
C PRO A 548 19.90 -5.03 21.66
N SER A 549 20.25 -4.02 20.85
CA SER A 549 20.77 -2.73 21.34
C SER A 549 19.74 -1.92 22.14
N GLN A 550 18.45 -2.05 21.82
CA GLN A 550 17.38 -1.33 22.52
C GLN A 550 16.95 -2.05 23.80
N LEU A 551 17.15 -3.37 23.86
CA LEU A 551 16.81 -4.21 25.01
C LEU A 551 17.99 -4.38 25.99
N GLU A 552 19.16 -3.81 25.70
CA GLU A 552 20.41 -4.02 26.47
C GLU A 552 20.81 -5.50 26.63
N LEU A 553 20.49 -6.33 25.62
CA LEU A 553 20.77 -7.78 25.60
C LEU A 553 21.90 -8.13 24.61
N SER A 554 22.58 -9.26 24.82
CA SER A 554 23.51 -9.81 23.82
C SER A 554 22.76 -10.34 22.60
N TYR A 555 23.46 -10.48 21.47
CA TYR A 555 22.91 -11.10 20.25
C TYR A 555 22.40 -12.52 20.53
N GLU A 556 23.13 -13.33 21.31
CA GLU A 556 22.69 -14.69 21.64
C GLU A 556 21.45 -14.69 22.54
N GLN A 557 21.42 -13.84 23.57
CA GLN A 557 20.28 -13.74 24.50
C GLN A 557 18.99 -13.34 23.78
N CYS A 558 19.08 -12.40 22.84
CA CYS A 558 17.93 -11.98 22.04
C CYS A 558 17.46 -13.12 21.12
N GLY A 559 18.38 -13.84 20.48
CA GLY A 559 18.07 -15.00 19.65
C GLY A 559 17.41 -16.16 20.42
N GLU A 560 17.78 -16.36 21.70
CA GLU A 560 17.16 -17.36 22.58
C GLU A 560 15.73 -17.02 23.02
N MET A 561 15.36 -15.73 23.00
CA MET A 561 13.99 -15.28 23.32
C MET A 561 13.02 -15.44 22.14
N LEU A 562 13.53 -15.66 20.94
CA LEU A 562 12.71 -15.77 19.73
C LEU A 562 11.98 -17.12 19.65
N PRO A 563 10.84 -17.17 18.93
CA PRO A 563 10.16 -18.42 18.65
C PRO A 563 11.07 -19.45 17.98
N GLU A 564 10.96 -20.73 18.39
CA GLU A 564 11.63 -21.81 17.67
C GLU A 564 10.92 -22.01 16.32
N LEU A 565 11.61 -21.68 15.23
CA LEU A 565 11.04 -21.73 13.89
C LEU A 565 11.02 -23.17 13.35
N PRO A 566 9.95 -23.58 12.64
CA PRO A 566 9.90 -24.90 12.01
C PRO A 566 11.03 -25.07 10.96
N PRO A 567 11.75 -26.21 10.92
CA PRO A 567 12.86 -26.41 9.98
C PRO A 567 12.49 -26.26 8.50
N ILE A 568 11.23 -26.52 8.15
CA ILE A 568 10.72 -26.35 6.79
C ILE A 568 10.69 -24.88 6.33
N LEU A 569 10.72 -23.93 7.26
CA LEU A 569 10.66 -22.50 6.97
C LEU A 569 11.84 -22.04 6.11
N LEU A 570 13.07 -22.50 6.42
CA LEU A 570 14.25 -22.16 5.63
C LEU A 570 14.08 -22.61 4.17
N PHE A 571 13.55 -23.83 3.96
CA PHE A 571 13.30 -24.37 2.63
C PHE A 571 12.25 -23.54 1.87
N LEU A 572 11.14 -23.18 2.53
CA LEU A 572 10.10 -22.32 1.93
C LEU A 572 10.64 -20.96 1.51
N LEU A 573 11.46 -20.33 2.35
CA LEU A 573 12.05 -19.03 2.07
C LEU A 573 13.07 -19.11 0.93
N LEU A 574 13.91 -20.15 0.88
CA LEU A 574 14.87 -20.40 -0.22
C LEU A 574 14.19 -20.62 -1.58
N GLN A 575 13.01 -21.24 -1.61
CA GLN A 575 12.24 -21.45 -2.83
C GLN A 575 11.46 -20.21 -3.28
N SER A 576 11.28 -19.23 -2.39
CA SER A 576 10.54 -18.01 -2.67
C SER A 576 11.39 -16.93 -3.36
N SER A 577 10.74 -15.91 -3.91
CA SER A 577 11.41 -14.71 -4.44
C SER A 577 11.80 -13.70 -3.36
N LEU A 578 11.77 -14.04 -2.06
CA LEU A 578 11.97 -13.07 -0.99
C LEU A 578 13.32 -12.35 -1.10
N ILE A 579 14.42 -13.07 -1.22
CA ILE A 579 15.77 -12.45 -1.30
C ILE A 579 15.93 -11.58 -2.56
N PRO A 580 15.52 -12.01 -3.77
CA PRO A 580 15.44 -11.14 -4.94
C PRO A 580 14.65 -9.84 -4.68
N ILE A 581 13.48 -9.93 -4.03
CA ILE A 581 12.64 -8.78 -3.70
C ILE A 581 13.37 -7.82 -2.75
N LEU A 582 13.94 -8.32 -1.66
CA LEU A 582 14.70 -7.51 -0.69
C LEU A 582 15.89 -6.81 -1.37
N ASN A 583 16.65 -7.55 -2.20
CA ASN A 583 17.75 -6.97 -2.97
C ASN A 583 17.28 -5.88 -3.93
N SER A 584 16.14 -6.04 -4.59
CA SER A 584 15.58 -5.05 -5.52
C SER A 584 15.26 -3.72 -4.83
N TYR A 585 14.62 -3.78 -3.65
CA TYR A 585 14.30 -2.57 -2.88
C TYR A 585 15.53 -1.92 -2.23
N LEU A 586 16.46 -2.72 -1.70
CA LEU A 586 17.69 -2.24 -1.05
C LEU A 586 18.75 -1.72 -2.05
N ARG A 587 18.67 -2.11 -3.32
CA ARG A 587 19.48 -1.50 -4.40
C ARG A 587 19.13 -0.05 -4.65
N ASN A 588 18.03 0.46 -4.10
CA ASN A 588 17.67 1.85 -4.24
C ASN A 588 18.61 2.75 -3.44
N ASP A 589 19.37 3.58 -4.15
CA ASP A 589 20.29 4.59 -3.63
C ASP A 589 19.67 6.00 -3.60
N SER A 590 18.45 6.17 -4.12
CA SER A 590 17.69 7.43 -4.04
C SER A 590 17.17 7.65 -2.63
N VAL A 591 17.79 8.58 -1.89
CA VAL A 591 17.28 9.01 -0.57
C VAL A 591 15.89 9.61 -0.69
N LEU A 592 15.60 10.31 -1.79
CA LEU A 592 14.26 10.86 -2.06
C LEU A 592 13.19 9.74 -2.03
N ASP A 593 13.41 8.66 -2.79
CA ASP A 593 12.49 7.52 -2.83
C ASP A 593 12.37 6.85 -1.45
N ILE A 594 13.49 6.68 -0.73
CA ILE A 594 13.50 6.11 0.61
C ILE A 594 12.62 6.93 1.56
N THR A 595 12.72 8.25 1.51
CA THR A 595 11.91 9.15 2.35
C THR A 595 10.44 9.22 1.94
N LEU A 596 10.10 8.92 0.69
CA LEU A 596 8.70 8.83 0.23
C LEU A 596 8.04 7.52 0.68
N HIS A 597 8.82 6.45 0.82
CA HIS A 597 8.32 5.09 1.08
C HIS A 597 8.80 4.53 2.43
N ILE A 598 8.86 5.37 3.47
CA ILE A 598 9.36 4.98 4.80
C ILE A 598 8.72 3.69 5.34
N PRO A 599 7.37 3.50 5.31
CA PRO A 599 6.74 2.31 5.87
C PRO A 599 7.18 1.00 5.19
N LEU A 600 7.49 1.05 3.90
CA LEU A 600 8.02 -0.08 3.14
C LEU A 600 9.43 -0.44 3.62
N TYR A 601 10.31 0.55 3.72
CA TYR A 601 11.68 0.32 4.19
C TYR A 601 11.71 -0.14 5.66
N GLN A 602 10.83 0.37 6.52
CA GLN A 602 10.69 -0.15 7.88
C GLN A 602 10.30 -1.62 7.89
N ALA A 603 9.28 -2.02 7.12
CA ALA A 603 8.87 -3.42 7.04
C ALA A 603 9.97 -4.35 6.48
N ILE A 604 10.77 -3.86 5.52
CA ILE A 604 11.95 -4.56 5.01
C ILE A 604 12.99 -4.76 6.11
N LEU A 605 13.31 -3.71 6.87
CA LEU A 605 14.31 -3.76 7.93
C LEU A 605 13.88 -4.69 9.07
N TRP A 606 12.60 -4.66 9.47
CA TRP A 606 12.02 -5.57 10.46
C TRP A 606 12.20 -7.03 10.06
N LEU A 607 11.92 -7.35 8.79
CA LEU A 607 12.09 -8.71 8.28
C LEU A 607 13.56 -9.13 8.31
N ILE A 608 14.47 -8.27 7.86
CA ILE A 608 15.91 -8.56 7.83
C ILE A 608 16.46 -8.77 9.24
N ARG A 609 16.01 -7.99 10.23
CA ARG A 609 16.37 -8.19 11.65
C ARG A 609 15.95 -9.58 12.13
N GLY A 610 14.71 -9.97 11.84
CA GLY A 610 14.22 -11.29 12.23
C GLY A 610 15.00 -12.43 11.58
N VAL A 611 15.31 -12.31 10.29
CA VAL A 611 16.18 -13.26 9.59
C VAL A 611 17.59 -13.29 10.21
N SER A 612 18.13 -12.15 10.62
CA SER A 612 19.47 -12.04 11.20
C SER A 612 19.57 -12.60 12.61
N LEU A 613 18.50 -12.50 13.41
CA LEU A 613 18.47 -13.03 14.79
C LEU A 613 18.17 -14.52 14.84
N SER A 614 17.53 -15.08 13.81
CA SER A 614 17.28 -16.51 13.71
C SER A 614 18.46 -17.24 13.08
N ARG A 615 19.23 -17.99 13.89
CA ARG A 615 20.39 -18.77 13.40
C ARG A 615 20.07 -19.67 12.22
N GLN A 616 18.88 -20.30 12.20
CA GLN A 616 18.44 -21.17 11.11
C GLN A 616 18.27 -20.44 9.76
N LEU A 617 18.03 -19.13 9.79
CA LEU A 617 17.73 -18.32 8.60
C LEU A 617 18.93 -17.51 8.09
N VAL A 618 20.03 -17.44 8.86
CA VAL A 618 21.28 -16.75 8.45
C VAL A 618 21.80 -17.17 7.07
N PRO A 619 21.71 -18.45 6.64
CA PRO A 619 22.11 -18.85 5.28
C PRO A 619 21.39 -18.12 4.15
N LEU A 620 20.23 -17.49 4.40
CA LEU A 620 19.53 -16.65 3.42
C LEU A 620 20.24 -15.32 3.14
N LEU A 621 21.07 -14.86 4.08
CA LEU A 621 21.85 -13.62 3.98
C LEU A 621 23.20 -13.84 3.28
N GLU A 622 23.66 -15.09 3.22
CA GLU A 622 24.91 -15.51 2.59
C GLU A 622 24.68 -15.89 1.11
N ASP A 623 25.13 -15.07 0.17
CA ASP A 623 25.05 -15.41 -1.26
C ASP A 623 26.20 -16.37 -1.65
N LYS A 624 25.94 -17.68 -1.60
CA LYS A 624 26.88 -18.73 -2.05
C LYS A 624 26.85 -18.96 -3.57
N SER A 625 25.95 -18.28 -4.30
CA SER A 625 25.63 -18.58 -5.71
C SER A 625 26.32 -17.65 -6.72
N ASN A 626 26.79 -16.48 -6.31
CA ASN A 626 27.54 -15.55 -7.16
C ASN A 626 28.88 -15.20 -6.50
N ALA A 627 29.99 -15.70 -7.07
CA ALA A 627 31.36 -15.33 -6.69
C ALA A 627 31.73 -13.84 -6.97
N GLY A 628 30.73 -12.94 -7.01
CA GLY A 628 30.86 -11.49 -7.23
C GLY A 628 29.54 -10.70 -7.02
N GLY A 629 28.52 -11.27 -6.35
CA GLY A 629 27.21 -10.62 -6.14
C GLY A 629 27.17 -9.65 -4.96
N THR A 630 26.43 -8.55 -5.09
CA THR A 630 26.15 -7.58 -4.01
C THR A 630 25.26 -8.24 -2.94
N THR A 631 25.78 -8.46 -1.72
CA THR A 631 25.04 -9.06 -0.60
C THR A 631 24.12 -8.03 0.09
N ILE A 632 23.13 -8.49 0.87
CA ILE A 632 22.26 -7.62 1.68
C ILE A 632 23.09 -6.71 2.61
N ALA A 633 24.17 -7.23 3.19
CA ALA A 633 25.10 -6.45 4.01
C ALA A 633 25.73 -5.29 3.22
N THR A 634 26.18 -5.54 1.99
CA THR A 634 26.74 -4.48 1.13
C THR A 634 25.68 -3.46 0.69
N LEU A 635 24.45 -3.89 0.40
CA LEU A 635 23.35 -2.98 0.05
C LEU A 635 22.97 -2.07 1.24
N LEU A 636 22.85 -2.63 2.44
CA LEU A 636 22.59 -1.85 3.66
C LEU A 636 23.73 -0.89 3.99
N ALA A 637 24.99 -1.28 3.73
CA ALA A 637 26.14 -0.39 3.90
C ALA A 637 26.07 0.81 2.93
N ASN A 638 25.70 0.58 1.68
CA ASN A 638 25.50 1.66 0.69
C ASN A 638 24.35 2.58 1.12
N MET A 639 23.22 2.02 1.56
CA MET A 639 22.08 2.79 2.05
C MET A 639 22.45 3.63 3.27
N LYS A 640 23.20 3.06 4.23
CA LYS A 640 23.75 3.78 5.38
C LYS A 640 24.63 4.96 4.94
N ALA A 641 25.52 4.76 3.97
CA ALA A 641 26.38 5.83 3.48
C ALA A 641 25.57 6.98 2.87
N CYS A 642 24.52 6.68 2.08
CA CYS A 642 23.62 7.69 1.51
C CYS A 642 22.93 8.50 2.61
N VAL A 643 22.43 7.82 3.65
CA VAL A 643 21.79 8.45 4.81
C VAL A 643 22.76 9.33 5.61
N GLU A 644 24.01 8.89 5.81
CA GLU A 644 25.02 9.69 6.51
C GLU A 644 25.39 10.95 5.74
N LEU A 645 25.49 10.87 4.40
CA LEU A 645 25.67 12.03 3.54
C LEU A 645 24.50 13.00 3.65
N TYR A 646 23.27 12.51 3.65
CA TYR A 646 22.07 13.33 3.81
C TYR A 646 22.09 14.13 5.13
N VAL A 647 22.37 13.44 6.25
CA VAL A 647 22.46 14.07 7.57
C VAL A 647 23.60 15.09 7.64
N ASN A 648 24.72 14.85 6.95
CA ASN A 648 25.82 15.82 6.89
C ASN A 648 25.41 17.08 6.11
N ASN A 649 24.69 16.94 4.99
CA ASN A 649 24.20 18.07 4.20
C ASN A 649 23.19 18.92 4.99
N LEU A 650 22.33 18.30 5.80
CA LEU A 650 21.43 19.03 6.71
C LEU A 650 22.18 19.84 7.79
N LYS A 651 23.39 19.41 8.19
CA LYS A 651 24.19 20.11 9.20
C LYS A 651 24.95 21.31 8.63
N LEU A 652 25.31 21.30 7.35
CA LEU A 652 25.98 22.43 6.68
C LEU A 652 25.13 23.71 6.79
N ASP A 653 23.82 23.60 6.58
CA ASP A 653 22.90 24.74 6.66
C ASP A 653 22.61 25.23 8.09
N ARG A 654 22.87 24.39 9.11
CA ARG A 654 22.77 24.84 10.52
C ARG A 654 23.95 25.72 10.95
N LYS A 655 25.10 25.66 10.27
CA LYS A 655 26.24 26.55 10.54
C LYS A 655 26.01 27.97 10.01
N THR A 656 25.34 28.11 8.86
CA THR A 656 24.94 29.40 8.28
C THR A 656 23.79 30.06 9.04
N ALA A 657 22.94 29.27 9.72
CA ALA A 657 21.79 29.74 10.49
C ALA A 657 22.05 29.99 12.00
N ALA A 658 23.30 30.07 12.46
CA ALA A 658 23.68 30.12 13.89
C ALA A 658 23.31 31.40 14.67
N THR A 659 22.39 32.22 14.16
CA THR A 659 21.67 33.24 14.93
C THR A 659 20.18 33.07 14.67
N THR A 660 19.51 32.23 15.47
CA THR A 660 18.16 32.41 16.09
C THR A 660 17.50 31.05 16.38
N SER A 661 17.24 30.79 17.67
CA SER A 661 16.30 29.80 18.28
C SER A 661 16.35 28.31 17.88
N LYS A 662 16.49 27.44 18.91
CA LYS A 662 16.21 25.99 18.86
C LYS A 662 14.80 25.74 18.29
N ALA A 663 14.72 25.37 17.02
CA ALA A 663 13.48 24.88 16.41
C ALA A 663 13.17 23.45 16.93
N LYS A 664 11.93 23.24 17.34
CA LYS A 664 11.35 21.93 17.66
C LYS A 664 11.38 21.07 16.37
N LEU A 665 11.83 19.83 16.45
CA LEU A 665 11.83 18.91 15.30
C LEU A 665 10.38 18.63 14.88
N ASP A 666 10.10 18.61 13.58
CA ASP A 666 8.80 18.24 13.05
C ASP A 666 8.59 16.72 13.18
N ALA A 667 7.35 16.24 13.27
CA ALA A 667 7.04 14.82 13.42
C ALA A 667 7.60 13.95 12.27
N GLU A 668 7.69 14.49 11.06
CA GLU A 668 8.33 13.83 9.90
C GLU A 668 9.84 13.61 10.12
N ASP A 669 10.51 14.53 10.80
CA ASP A 669 11.94 14.41 11.11
C ASP A 669 12.21 13.33 12.14
N GLU A 670 11.30 13.16 13.10
CA GLU A 670 11.39 12.09 14.09
C GLU A 670 11.30 10.71 13.43
N VAL A 671 10.34 10.51 12.52
CA VAL A 671 10.17 9.26 11.77
C VAL A 671 11.40 8.96 10.89
N LEU A 672 11.96 9.97 10.22
CA LEU A 672 13.17 9.82 9.41
C LEU A 672 14.41 9.48 10.27
N VAL A 673 14.56 10.12 11.42
CA VAL A 673 15.65 9.82 12.35
C VAL A 673 15.56 8.39 12.87
N VAL A 674 14.35 7.91 13.17
CA VAL A 674 14.12 6.51 13.55
C VAL A 674 14.52 5.57 12.41
N LEU A 675 14.07 5.80 11.17
CA LEU A 675 14.46 4.98 10.01
C LEU A 675 15.99 4.95 9.81
N PHE A 676 16.67 6.06 10.00
CA PHE A 676 18.13 6.13 9.83
C PHE A 676 18.89 5.42 10.94
N SER A 677 18.37 5.46 12.17
CA SER A 677 18.85 4.62 13.27
C SER A 677 18.63 3.15 12.92
N ASP A 678 17.43 2.83 12.43
CA ASP A 678 17.01 1.48 12.08
C ASP A 678 17.93 0.84 11.03
N ILE A 679 18.32 1.57 9.98
CA ILE A 679 19.26 1.09 8.95
C ILE A 679 20.62 0.75 9.58
N LYS A 680 21.12 1.59 10.49
CA LYS A 680 22.42 1.39 11.16
C LYS A 680 22.40 0.17 12.09
N GLU A 681 21.32 0.01 12.86
CA GLU A 681 21.16 -1.13 13.77
C GLU A 681 21.01 -2.43 12.98
N THR A 682 20.19 -2.45 11.94
CA THR A 682 20.00 -3.63 11.08
C THR A 682 21.30 -4.05 10.40
N LEU A 683 22.10 -3.11 9.88
CA LEU A 683 23.41 -3.43 9.29
C LEU A 683 24.34 -4.11 10.31
N LYS A 684 24.41 -3.59 11.54
CA LYS A 684 25.24 -4.20 12.60
C LYS A 684 24.78 -5.63 12.92
N LEU A 685 23.47 -5.84 12.98
CA LEU A 685 22.89 -7.17 13.24
C LEU A 685 23.21 -8.16 12.14
N VAL A 686 23.08 -7.77 10.86
CA VAL A 686 23.44 -8.61 9.71
C VAL A 686 24.94 -8.96 9.74
N GLN A 687 25.79 -7.99 10.07
CA GLN A 687 27.24 -8.20 10.17
C GLN A 687 27.62 -9.17 11.29
N GLU A 688 26.98 -9.09 12.46
CA GLU A 688 27.26 -10.03 13.55
C GLU A 688 26.74 -11.43 13.22
N ALA A 689 25.52 -11.55 12.69
CA ALA A 689 24.92 -12.82 12.32
C ALA A 689 25.77 -13.61 11.31
N THR A 690 26.26 -12.94 10.27
CA THR A 690 27.12 -13.55 9.23
C THR A 690 28.55 -13.83 9.73
N ARG A 691 28.99 -13.24 10.84
CA ARG A 691 30.32 -13.49 11.43
C ARG A 691 30.37 -14.79 12.25
N VAL A 692 29.25 -15.15 12.89
CA VAL A 692 29.17 -16.28 13.84
C VAL A 692 29.22 -17.64 13.13
N GLU A 693 28.65 -17.81 11.93
CA GLU A 693 28.71 -19.09 11.19
C GLU A 693 30.03 -19.32 10.43
N GLY A 694 30.77 -18.26 10.09
CA GLY A 694 32.09 -18.38 9.44
C GLY A 694 33.19 -18.97 10.35
N GLY A 695 32.94 -19.06 11.66
CA GLY A 695 33.93 -19.45 12.67
C GLY A 695 34.23 -20.95 12.80
N GLU A 696 33.41 -21.85 12.23
CA GLU A 696 33.56 -23.30 12.42
C GLU A 696 33.99 -24.08 11.15
N ALA A 697 34.12 -23.43 9.99
CA ALA A 697 34.47 -24.11 8.73
C ALA A 697 35.86 -23.74 8.14
N GLU A 698 36.59 -22.75 8.65
CA GLU A 698 37.88 -22.31 8.08
C GLU A 698 39.13 -22.80 8.84
N LYS A 699 39.15 -24.07 9.26
CA LYS A 699 40.39 -24.77 9.65
C LYS A 699 40.52 -26.12 8.95
N LYS A 700 40.63 -26.10 7.62
CA LYS A 700 41.35 -27.10 6.79
C LYS A 700 41.20 -26.77 5.30
N GLN A 701 42.11 -25.95 4.78
CA GLN A 701 42.79 -26.09 3.47
C GLN A 701 43.31 -24.72 3.04
N SER A 702 44.54 -24.41 3.43
CA SER A 702 45.35 -23.36 2.82
C SER A 702 46.70 -23.95 2.42
N VAL A 703 46.73 -24.73 1.34
CA VAL A 703 47.97 -24.93 0.57
C VAL A 703 47.61 -25.08 -0.92
N GLN A 704 48.28 -24.23 -1.71
CA GLN A 704 48.48 -24.27 -3.17
C GLN A 704 47.36 -23.72 -4.08
N GLY A 705 47.66 -22.53 -4.63
CA GLY A 705 47.07 -21.99 -5.84
C GLY A 705 47.76 -20.67 -6.20
N GLY A 706 48.95 -20.74 -6.78
CA GLY A 706 49.67 -19.57 -7.28
C GLY A 706 48.85 -18.88 -8.37
N SER A 707 48.45 -17.62 -8.12
CA SER A 707 47.87 -16.77 -9.16
C SER A 707 48.99 -16.28 -10.07
N SER A 708 49.01 -16.85 -11.28
CA SER A 708 49.73 -16.27 -12.40
C SER A 708 48.98 -15.01 -12.84
N ALA A 709 49.52 -13.85 -12.47
CA ALA A 709 49.03 -12.55 -12.95
C ALA A 709 49.18 -12.46 -14.47
N VAL A 710 48.07 -12.63 -15.18
CA VAL A 710 47.93 -12.15 -16.57
C VAL A 710 47.44 -10.71 -16.46
N VAL A 711 48.36 -9.76 -16.61
CA VAL A 711 48.02 -8.34 -16.75
C VAL A 711 47.40 -8.16 -18.14
N SER A 712 46.07 -8.18 -18.24
CA SER A 712 45.39 -7.74 -19.46
C SER A 712 45.49 -6.22 -19.55
N ALA A 713 45.91 -5.70 -20.71
CA ALA A 713 45.94 -4.26 -20.94
C ALA A 713 44.53 -3.66 -20.72
N VAL A 714 44.38 -2.82 -19.69
CA VAL A 714 43.14 -2.11 -19.36
C VAL A 714 42.71 -1.28 -20.57
N SER A 715 41.46 -1.41 -21.03
CA SER A 715 40.98 -0.68 -22.20
C SER A 715 40.96 0.83 -21.93
N VAL A 716 41.06 1.66 -22.98
CA VAL A 716 41.01 3.13 -22.83
C VAL A 716 39.67 3.58 -22.23
N GLU A 717 38.59 2.85 -22.54
CA GLU A 717 37.26 3.07 -21.97
C GLU A 717 37.25 2.79 -20.46
N ASP A 718 37.80 1.67 -20.01
CA ASP A 718 37.89 1.35 -18.58
C ASP A 718 38.74 2.38 -17.82
N GLN A 719 39.87 2.80 -18.40
CA GLN A 719 40.72 3.87 -17.84
C GLN A 719 39.97 5.20 -17.71
N TYR A 720 39.12 5.52 -18.70
CA TYR A 720 38.26 6.70 -18.63
C TYR A 720 37.24 6.59 -17.51
N LEU A 721 36.54 5.46 -17.39
CA LEU A 721 35.54 5.28 -16.33
C LEU A 721 36.20 5.35 -14.94
N GLU A 722 37.35 4.71 -14.75
CA GLU A 722 38.09 4.71 -13.48
C GLU A 722 38.54 6.12 -13.08
N LEU A 723 39.09 6.90 -14.02
CA LEU A 723 39.56 8.25 -13.72
C LEU A 723 38.42 9.26 -13.53
N MET A 724 37.34 9.13 -14.31
CA MET A 724 36.26 10.13 -14.34
C MET A 724 35.22 9.90 -13.24
N LYS A 725 35.06 8.67 -12.71
CA LYS A 725 34.13 8.35 -11.61
C LYS A 725 34.29 9.23 -10.37
N PRO A 726 35.50 9.38 -9.77
CA PRO A 726 35.67 10.23 -8.59
C PRO A 726 35.46 11.72 -8.87
N LEU A 727 35.47 12.14 -10.14
CA LEU A 727 35.29 13.54 -10.53
C LEU A 727 33.82 13.92 -10.79
N GLN A 728 32.90 12.95 -10.89
CA GLN A 728 31.49 13.18 -11.23
C GLN A 728 30.78 14.16 -10.29
N PHE A 729 31.07 14.11 -9.00
CA PHE A 729 30.40 14.94 -8.00
C PHE A 729 31.43 15.55 -7.05
N GLY A 730 31.25 16.82 -6.70
CA GLY A 730 32.10 17.51 -5.74
C GLY A 730 31.55 18.87 -5.36
N SER A 731 32.21 19.53 -4.41
CA SER A 731 31.95 20.92 -4.07
C SER A 731 33.00 21.85 -4.67
N TYR A 732 32.68 23.13 -4.79
CA TYR A 732 33.58 24.19 -5.20
C TYR A 732 33.15 25.50 -4.54
N ASP A 733 34.08 26.34 -4.09
CA ASP A 733 33.78 27.65 -3.53
C ASP A 733 33.31 28.60 -4.65
N MET A 734 32.01 28.58 -4.96
CA MET A 734 31.43 29.40 -6.03
C MET A 734 31.14 30.81 -5.54
N ILE A 735 30.83 30.93 -4.25
CA ILE A 735 30.54 32.17 -3.55
C ILE A 735 31.68 32.43 -2.55
N GLY A 736 32.23 33.64 -2.58
CA GLY A 736 33.28 34.07 -1.66
C GLY A 736 32.71 34.48 -0.30
N GLU A 737 33.60 34.70 0.67
CA GLU A 737 33.23 35.09 2.05
C GLU A 737 32.44 36.41 2.11
N ASP A 738 32.59 37.28 1.10
CA ASP A 738 31.86 38.55 0.95
C ASP A 738 30.46 38.39 0.30
N GLY A 739 30.03 37.16 0.00
CA GLY A 739 28.77 36.86 -0.67
C GLY A 739 28.79 37.16 -2.17
N THR A 740 29.95 37.49 -2.74
CA THR A 740 30.11 37.67 -4.19
C THR A 740 30.45 36.37 -4.89
N PHE A 741 30.15 36.27 -6.19
CA PHE A 741 30.40 35.04 -6.94
C PHE A 741 31.85 35.08 -7.45
N VAL A 742 32.66 34.11 -7.04
CA VAL A 742 34.08 33.98 -7.45
C VAL A 742 34.18 33.42 -8.87
N ILE A 743 33.19 32.64 -9.28
CA ILE A 743 33.03 32.14 -10.64
C ILE A 743 31.76 32.70 -11.27
N SER A 744 31.79 32.93 -12.59
CA SER A 744 30.60 33.40 -13.31
C SER A 744 29.44 32.42 -13.16
N HIS A 745 28.27 32.95 -12.80
CA HIS A 745 27.04 32.21 -12.65
C HIS A 745 25.85 33.06 -13.13
N HIS A 746 25.09 32.55 -14.11
CA HIS A 746 23.97 33.23 -14.76
C HIS A 746 22.91 33.70 -13.75
N TYR A 747 22.67 32.90 -12.71
CA TYR A 747 21.70 33.22 -11.67
C TYR A 747 22.31 33.97 -10.47
N GLY A 748 23.55 34.46 -10.55
CA GLY A 748 24.24 35.07 -9.42
C GLY A 748 23.46 36.22 -8.77
N THR A 749 22.85 37.09 -9.58
CA THR A 749 21.97 38.17 -9.09
C THR A 749 20.74 37.62 -8.37
N LYS A 750 20.06 36.60 -8.93
CA LYS A 750 18.89 35.98 -8.30
C LYS A 750 19.25 35.25 -7.00
N ALA A 751 20.38 34.56 -6.97
CA ALA A 751 20.89 33.87 -5.79
C ALA A 751 21.17 34.85 -4.64
N ARG A 752 21.76 36.03 -4.94
CA ARG A 752 21.96 37.11 -3.96
C ARG A 752 20.64 37.66 -3.41
N TYR A 753 19.67 37.97 -4.28
CA TYR A 753 18.36 38.52 -3.84
C TYR A 753 17.51 37.52 -3.06
N SER A 754 17.68 36.21 -3.29
CA SER A 754 16.93 35.17 -2.58
C SER A 754 17.33 35.06 -1.10
N GLY A 755 18.46 35.67 -0.69
CA GLY A 755 18.96 35.63 0.68
C GLY A 755 19.35 34.22 1.15
N THR A 756 19.85 34.10 2.38
CA THR A 756 20.27 32.82 3.01
C THR A 756 19.10 32.06 3.66
N ARG A 757 17.86 32.53 3.52
CA ARG A 757 16.71 32.06 4.32
C ARG A 757 15.92 30.98 3.59
N ALA A 758 16.56 29.84 3.32
CA ALA A 758 15.89 28.66 2.77
C ALA A 758 14.90 28.09 3.80
N THR A 759 13.74 27.60 3.33
CA THR A 759 12.78 26.96 4.24
C THR A 759 13.30 25.57 4.65
N PRO A 760 12.99 25.05 5.85
CA PRO A 760 13.41 23.70 6.24
C PRO A 760 13.01 22.63 5.22
N ARG A 761 11.83 22.75 4.61
CA ARG A 761 11.36 21.86 3.54
C ARG A 761 12.24 21.92 2.29
N GLN A 762 12.62 23.12 1.87
CA GLN A 762 13.53 23.32 0.73
C GLN A 762 14.92 22.73 1.03
N VAL A 763 15.48 22.98 2.21
CA VAL A 763 16.80 22.48 2.63
C VAL A 763 16.82 20.96 2.65
N LYS A 764 15.81 20.33 3.27
CA LYS A 764 15.66 18.87 3.26
C LYS A 764 15.62 18.34 1.84
N ARG A 765 14.86 18.98 0.95
CA ARG A 765 14.77 18.54 -0.43
C ARG A 765 16.09 18.70 -1.19
N LEU A 766 16.77 19.83 -1.05
CA LEU A 766 18.08 20.06 -1.68
C LEU A 766 19.14 19.07 -1.19
N ALA A 767 19.13 18.74 0.10
CA ALA A 767 20.01 17.72 0.66
C ALA A 767 19.71 16.33 0.04
N GLN A 768 18.44 15.99 -0.20
CA GLN A 768 18.07 14.75 -0.92
C GLN A 768 18.60 14.74 -2.35
N GLU A 769 18.37 15.82 -3.11
CA GLU A 769 18.89 15.96 -4.49
C GLU A 769 20.41 15.80 -4.52
N THR A 770 21.11 16.48 -3.61
CA THR A 770 22.58 16.44 -3.49
C THR A 770 23.10 15.01 -3.29
N VAL A 771 22.47 14.23 -2.42
CA VAL A 771 22.88 12.83 -2.18
C VAL A 771 22.62 11.97 -3.41
N THR A 772 21.44 12.04 -4.02
CA THR A 772 21.11 11.27 -5.23
C THR A 772 22.08 11.58 -6.37
N LEU A 773 22.50 12.84 -6.54
CA LEU A 773 23.50 13.22 -7.53
C LEU A 773 24.90 12.70 -7.18
N SER A 774 25.25 12.57 -5.90
CA SER A 774 26.56 12.06 -5.52
C SER A 774 26.78 10.58 -5.87
N THR A 775 25.69 9.81 -5.99
CA THR A 775 25.75 8.35 -6.20
C THR A 775 25.37 7.93 -7.61
N SER A 776 24.39 8.60 -8.23
CA SER A 776 23.64 8.03 -9.36
C SER A 776 23.82 8.76 -10.69
N LEU A 777 24.79 9.70 -10.79
CA LEU A 777 25.05 10.44 -12.04
C LEU A 777 25.49 9.52 -13.20
N PRO A 778 24.96 9.72 -14.42
CA PRO A 778 25.37 8.94 -15.59
C PRO A 778 26.87 9.05 -15.87
N LEU A 779 27.54 7.88 -15.97
CA LEU A 779 28.94 7.75 -16.37
C LEU A 779 29.05 6.71 -17.47
N SER A 780 29.50 7.14 -18.64
CA SER A 780 29.85 6.25 -19.74
C SER A 780 30.91 6.90 -20.61
N PHE A 781 31.63 6.10 -21.41
CA PHE A 781 32.57 6.64 -22.37
C PHE A 781 31.89 7.53 -23.43
N SER A 782 30.63 7.24 -23.77
CA SER A 782 29.82 8.03 -24.72
C SER A 782 29.41 9.39 -24.15
N SER A 783 28.75 9.39 -22.99
CA SER A 783 28.25 10.60 -22.33
C SER A 783 28.29 10.47 -20.82
N SER A 784 28.76 11.51 -20.15
CA SER A 784 28.94 11.57 -18.70
C SER A 784 28.44 12.91 -18.16
N VAL A 785 27.95 12.90 -16.93
CA VAL A 785 27.49 14.10 -16.21
C VAL A 785 28.40 14.35 -15.00
N PHE A 786 28.80 15.61 -14.84
CA PHE A 786 29.61 16.09 -13.73
C PHE A 786 28.90 17.26 -13.06
N VAL A 787 28.80 17.24 -11.73
CA VAL A 787 28.11 18.26 -10.94
C VAL A 787 29.08 18.87 -9.94
N ARG A 788 29.02 20.19 -9.78
CA ARG A 788 29.64 20.92 -8.69
C ARG A 788 28.58 21.67 -7.91
N THR A 789 28.61 21.51 -6.59
CA THR A 789 27.76 22.23 -5.64
C THR A 789 28.58 23.34 -5.00
N ASP A 790 27.96 24.46 -4.63
CA ASP A 790 28.63 25.41 -3.76
C ASP A 790 28.87 24.79 -2.37
N THR A 791 29.96 25.19 -1.71
CA THR A 791 30.37 24.64 -0.40
C THR A 791 29.42 24.98 0.73
N ASP A 792 28.78 26.15 0.68
CA ASP A 792 27.87 26.64 1.72
C ASP A 792 26.41 26.68 1.27
N ARG A 793 26.14 26.73 -0.04
CA ARG A 793 24.80 26.90 -0.61
C ARG A 793 24.36 25.74 -1.52
N LEU A 794 23.51 24.86 -0.99
CA LEU A 794 22.96 23.72 -1.75
C LEU A 794 22.02 24.10 -2.91
N ASP A 795 21.57 25.35 -2.97
CA ASP A 795 20.66 25.86 -4.01
C ASP A 795 21.39 26.44 -5.24
N VAL A 796 22.73 26.38 -5.26
CA VAL A 796 23.59 26.82 -6.37
C VAL A 796 24.44 25.65 -6.83
N MET A 797 24.31 25.30 -8.12
CA MET A 797 25.09 24.21 -8.72
C MET A 797 25.53 24.57 -10.14
N LYS A 798 26.64 23.98 -10.57
CA LYS A 798 27.06 23.96 -11.98
C LYS A 798 27.12 22.52 -12.46
N VAL A 799 26.82 22.30 -13.73
CA VAL A 799 26.83 20.97 -14.35
C VAL A 799 27.61 21.00 -15.66
N LEU A 800 28.37 19.94 -15.92
CA LEU A 800 29.00 19.66 -17.19
C LEU A 800 28.44 18.35 -17.76
N ILE A 801 27.94 18.38 -18.99
CA ILE A 801 27.48 17.18 -19.71
C ILE A 801 28.37 17.00 -20.94
N THR A 802 28.96 15.81 -21.10
CA THR A 802 29.69 15.47 -22.33
C THR A 802 28.70 15.00 -23.40
N GLY A 803 28.82 15.50 -24.63
CA GLY A 803 27.89 15.18 -25.70
C GLY A 803 27.92 13.70 -26.09
N PRO A 804 26.76 13.02 -26.21
CA PRO A 804 26.70 11.59 -26.55
C PRO A 804 27.31 11.26 -27.91
N ALA A 805 27.88 10.06 -28.01
CA ALA A 805 28.37 9.50 -29.27
C ALA A 805 27.25 9.43 -30.33
N ASP A 806 27.64 9.44 -31.60
CA ASP A 806 26.73 9.42 -32.77
C ASP A 806 25.74 10.60 -32.86
N THR A 807 26.04 11.70 -32.16
CA THR A 807 25.30 12.97 -32.25
C THR A 807 26.19 14.09 -32.79
N PRO A 808 25.64 15.21 -33.29
CA PRO A 808 26.45 16.38 -33.62
C PRO A 808 27.09 17.07 -32.39
N TYR A 809 26.79 16.59 -31.19
CA TYR A 809 27.32 17.06 -29.91
C TYR A 809 28.53 16.24 -29.41
N ALA A 810 28.79 15.07 -30.03
CA ALA A 810 29.73 14.06 -29.55
C ALA A 810 31.06 14.64 -29.05
N ASN A 811 31.46 14.25 -27.83
CA ASN A 811 32.68 14.66 -27.14
C ASN A 811 32.80 16.17 -26.81
N GLY A 812 31.79 16.98 -27.12
CA GLY A 812 31.72 18.37 -26.66
C GLY A 812 31.40 18.44 -25.16
N CYS A 813 31.96 19.41 -24.46
CA CYS A 813 31.67 19.71 -23.06
C CYS A 813 30.68 20.87 -22.96
N PHE A 814 29.48 20.60 -22.45
CA PHE A 814 28.37 21.57 -22.31
C PHE A 814 28.18 21.94 -20.85
N GLU A 815 28.42 23.21 -20.52
CA GLU A 815 28.32 23.74 -19.16
C GLU A 815 26.94 24.37 -18.92
N PHE A 816 26.35 24.07 -17.77
CA PHE A 816 25.05 24.58 -17.34
C PHE A 816 25.14 25.18 -15.94
N ASP A 817 24.48 26.31 -15.75
CA ASP A 817 24.24 26.91 -14.44
C ASP A 817 22.87 26.48 -13.94
N VAL A 818 22.79 26.17 -12.65
CA VAL A 818 21.59 25.67 -12.00
C VAL A 818 21.33 26.41 -10.71
N PHE A 819 20.09 26.88 -10.57
CA PHE A 819 19.65 27.59 -9.38
C PHE A 819 18.29 27.07 -8.92
N PHE A 820 18.20 26.74 -7.64
CA PHE A 820 16.96 26.29 -7.02
C PHE A 820 16.26 27.49 -6.34
N PRO A 821 15.11 27.96 -6.85
CA PRO A 821 14.44 29.13 -6.30
C PRO A 821 13.83 28.84 -4.92
N SER A 822 13.49 29.88 -4.16
CA SER A 822 12.88 29.77 -2.81
C SER A 822 11.56 28.97 -2.78
N GLY A 823 10.83 28.90 -3.90
CA GLY A 823 9.62 28.09 -4.04
C GLY A 823 9.88 26.59 -4.28
N TYR A 824 11.13 26.15 -4.43
CA TYR A 824 11.48 24.75 -4.67
C TYR A 824 11.15 23.88 -3.44
N PRO A 825 10.57 22.66 -3.59
CA PRO A 825 10.28 21.94 -4.85
C PRO A 825 8.90 22.19 -5.45
N ASN A 826 8.10 23.16 -4.99
CA ASN A 826 6.79 23.41 -5.60
C ASN A 826 6.91 23.96 -7.04
N VAL A 827 8.05 24.60 -7.34
CA VAL A 827 8.46 24.99 -8.69
C VAL A 827 9.80 24.32 -9.05
N PRO A 828 10.07 24.04 -10.34
CA PRO A 828 11.31 23.41 -10.77
C PRO A 828 12.54 24.31 -10.58
N MET A 829 13.74 23.73 -10.68
CA MET A 829 14.98 24.51 -10.74
C MET A 829 15.08 25.30 -12.05
N SER A 830 15.84 26.39 -12.03
CA SER A 830 16.22 27.13 -13.23
C SER A 830 17.53 26.58 -13.77
N VAL A 831 17.58 26.26 -15.08
CA VAL A 831 18.77 25.73 -15.76
C VAL A 831 19.09 26.61 -16.98
N ASN A 832 20.36 27.03 -17.13
CA ASN A 832 20.81 27.82 -18.27
C ASN A 832 22.13 27.28 -18.84
N LEU A 833 22.16 27.03 -20.15
CA LEU A 833 23.36 26.63 -20.89
C LEU A 833 24.33 27.81 -21.01
N GLN A 834 25.55 27.65 -20.50
CA GLN A 834 26.63 28.63 -20.62
C GLN A 834 27.45 28.47 -21.91
N THR A 835 27.54 27.25 -22.44
CA THR A 835 28.24 26.96 -23.71
C THR A 835 27.39 27.42 -24.91
N THR A 836 27.28 28.73 -25.15
CA THR A 836 26.48 29.33 -26.24
C THR A 836 27.31 30.13 -27.25
N GLY A 837 28.65 30.05 -27.16
CA GLY A 837 29.55 30.88 -27.95
C GLY A 837 29.42 32.38 -27.65
N LYS A 838 29.12 32.72 -26.38
CA LYS A 838 28.77 34.09 -25.93
C LYS A 838 27.50 34.61 -26.60
N GLY A 839 26.46 33.77 -26.60
CA GLY A 839 25.19 34.09 -27.22
C GLY A 839 25.25 34.21 -28.73
N LYS A 840 26.05 33.38 -29.42
CA LYS A 840 26.13 33.33 -30.89
C LYS A 840 25.53 32.07 -31.48
N VAL A 841 25.36 31.04 -30.67
CA VAL A 841 24.95 29.70 -31.12
C VAL A 841 23.68 29.28 -30.41
N ARG A 842 22.68 28.91 -31.20
CA ARG A 842 21.53 28.10 -30.77
C ARG A 842 21.88 26.63 -31.01
N PHE A 843 22.26 25.90 -29.96
CA PHE A 843 22.79 24.54 -30.07
C PHE A 843 21.73 23.47 -30.39
N ASN A 844 20.48 23.75 -30.07
CA ASN A 844 19.35 22.84 -30.29
C ASN A 844 18.06 23.67 -30.33
N PRO A 845 16.96 23.21 -30.95
CA PRO A 845 15.68 23.91 -30.84
C PRO A 845 15.26 24.19 -29.39
N ASN A 846 15.64 23.31 -28.46
CA ASN A 846 15.42 23.42 -27.02
C ASN A 846 16.59 24.04 -26.23
N LEU A 847 17.69 24.43 -26.88
CA LEU A 847 18.85 25.14 -26.27
C LEU A 847 19.07 26.46 -26.98
N TYR A 848 18.52 27.51 -26.38
CA TYR A 848 18.43 28.84 -27.00
C TYR A 848 19.78 29.54 -26.99
N GLN A 849 19.89 30.59 -27.81
CA GLN A 849 21.11 31.39 -27.93
C GLN A 849 21.44 32.14 -26.62
N ASP A 850 20.44 32.52 -25.84
CA ASP A 850 20.58 33.11 -24.49
C ASP A 850 20.81 32.05 -23.39
N GLY A 851 20.93 30.77 -23.77
CA GLY A 851 21.13 29.65 -22.87
C GLY A 851 19.86 29.05 -22.30
N LYS A 852 18.66 29.57 -22.60
CA LYS A 852 17.40 28.99 -22.08
C LYS A 852 17.24 27.53 -22.50
N VAL A 853 16.90 26.67 -21.53
CA VAL A 853 16.65 25.24 -21.72
C VAL A 853 15.15 24.96 -21.70
N CYS A 854 14.63 24.35 -22.76
CA CYS A 854 13.21 24.02 -22.90
C CYS A 854 12.95 22.53 -22.65
N LEU A 855 12.29 22.20 -21.54
CA LEU A 855 11.83 20.86 -21.19
C LEU A 855 10.47 20.95 -20.49
N SER A 856 9.59 19.98 -20.73
CA SER A 856 8.29 19.89 -20.05
C SER A 856 8.47 19.75 -18.54
N VAL A 857 9.42 18.93 -18.08
CA VAL A 857 9.76 18.75 -16.65
C VAL A 857 10.33 20.01 -15.99
N LEU A 858 10.80 21.00 -16.76
CA LEU A 858 11.20 22.32 -16.27
C LEU A 858 10.08 23.37 -16.39
N ASN A 859 8.89 22.96 -16.83
CA ASN A 859 7.76 23.84 -17.18
C ASN A 859 8.13 24.93 -18.21
N THR A 860 9.14 24.68 -19.05
CA THR A 860 9.60 25.60 -20.11
C THR A 860 9.20 25.13 -21.51
N TRP A 861 8.47 24.02 -21.61
CA TRP A 861 7.95 23.46 -22.86
C TRP A 861 6.56 22.84 -22.66
N ALA A 862 5.81 22.71 -23.74
CA ALA A 862 4.54 21.97 -23.73
C ALA A 862 4.80 20.49 -23.45
N GLY A 863 3.88 19.85 -22.74
CA GLY A 863 3.97 18.45 -22.35
C GLY A 863 2.73 18.07 -21.58
N ARG A 864 2.47 16.77 -21.51
CA ARG A 864 1.31 16.25 -20.79
C ARG A 864 1.45 16.52 -19.29
N PRO A 865 0.35 16.53 -18.50
CA PRO A 865 0.41 16.78 -17.06
C PRO A 865 1.43 15.90 -16.33
N GLU A 866 1.56 14.64 -16.74
CA GLU A 866 2.52 13.68 -16.18
C GLU A 866 3.99 13.98 -16.52
N GLU A 867 4.25 14.73 -17.59
CA GLU A 867 5.58 15.12 -18.07
C GLU A 867 6.08 16.44 -17.48
N LYS A 868 5.18 17.19 -16.83
CA LYS A 868 5.48 18.44 -16.15
C LYS A 868 6.13 18.19 -14.80
N TRP A 869 6.72 19.25 -14.24
CA TRP A 869 7.32 19.19 -12.91
C TRP A 869 6.30 18.75 -11.86
N ASN A 870 6.65 17.72 -11.09
CA ASN A 870 5.90 17.27 -9.93
C ASN A 870 6.78 17.39 -8.67
N ALA A 871 6.33 18.17 -7.69
CA ALA A 871 7.09 18.45 -6.47
C ALA A 871 7.39 17.19 -5.62
N GLU A 872 6.55 16.16 -5.71
CA GLU A 872 6.70 14.91 -4.97
C GLU A 872 7.63 13.94 -5.69
N THR A 873 7.47 13.76 -7.00
CA THR A 873 8.12 12.66 -7.74
C THR A 873 9.23 13.05 -8.71
N SER A 874 9.27 14.28 -9.23
CA SER A 874 10.33 14.71 -10.16
C SER A 874 11.65 14.93 -9.41
N SER A 875 12.81 14.82 -10.05
CA SER A 875 14.13 15.07 -9.43
C SER A 875 15.09 15.83 -10.35
N PHE A 876 16.17 16.40 -9.81
CA PHE A 876 17.18 17.06 -10.64
C PHE A 876 17.92 16.05 -11.54
N LEU A 877 18.19 14.84 -11.04
CA LEU A 877 18.78 13.76 -11.83
C LEU A 877 17.93 13.47 -13.08
N GLN A 878 16.60 13.46 -12.95
CA GLN A 878 15.68 13.26 -14.06
C GLN A 878 15.82 14.37 -15.13
N VAL A 879 16.00 15.62 -14.73
CA VAL A 879 16.26 16.73 -15.66
C VAL A 879 17.57 16.52 -16.41
N LEU A 880 18.65 16.13 -15.72
CA LEU A 880 19.96 15.90 -16.33
C LEU A 880 19.92 14.76 -17.37
N VAL A 881 19.26 13.66 -17.05
CA VAL A 881 19.05 12.54 -17.97
C VAL A 881 18.15 12.95 -19.13
N SER A 882 17.15 13.81 -18.92
CA SER A 882 16.29 14.36 -19.98
C SER A 882 17.08 15.23 -20.96
N ILE A 883 18.02 16.05 -20.48
CA ILE A 883 18.90 16.84 -21.36
C ILE A 883 19.73 15.90 -22.25
N GLN A 884 20.31 14.84 -21.68
CA GLN A 884 21.08 13.86 -22.45
C GLN A 884 20.22 13.10 -23.48
N SER A 885 19.00 12.69 -23.10
CA SER A 885 18.20 11.77 -23.91
C SER A 885 17.23 12.44 -24.89
N LEU A 886 16.75 13.64 -24.60
CA LEU A 886 15.74 14.34 -25.42
C LEU A 886 16.32 15.52 -26.22
N ILE A 887 17.39 16.16 -25.71
CA ILE A 887 17.99 17.34 -26.34
C ILE A 887 19.25 16.95 -27.13
N LEU A 888 20.21 16.28 -26.50
CA LEU A 888 21.49 15.94 -27.12
C LEU A 888 21.38 14.68 -28.00
N VAL A 889 20.53 14.73 -29.04
CA VAL A 889 20.14 13.60 -29.88
C VAL A 889 20.82 13.60 -31.26
N PRO A 890 20.79 12.49 -32.04
CA PRO A 890 21.42 12.42 -33.37
C PRO A 890 20.84 13.36 -34.44
N GLU A 891 19.54 13.65 -34.38
CA GLU A 891 18.83 14.48 -35.37
C GLU A 891 18.05 15.62 -34.69
N PRO A 892 18.76 16.59 -34.07
CA PRO A 892 18.17 17.65 -33.26
C PRO A 892 17.27 18.61 -34.04
N TYR A 893 17.38 18.65 -35.37
CA TYR A 893 16.47 19.43 -36.23
C TYR A 893 14.99 19.09 -35.99
N PHE A 894 14.67 17.83 -35.69
CA PHE A 894 13.30 17.38 -35.49
C PHE A 894 12.75 17.68 -34.09
N ASN A 895 13.51 18.33 -33.21
CA ASN A 895 13.02 18.82 -31.93
C ASN A 895 12.25 20.15 -32.06
N GLU A 896 12.25 20.77 -33.25
CA GLU A 896 11.46 21.97 -33.51
C GLU A 896 9.98 21.60 -33.69
N PRO A 897 9.02 22.30 -33.05
CA PRO A 897 7.60 21.99 -33.14
C PRO A 897 7.10 21.86 -34.59
N GLY A 898 6.42 20.76 -34.87
CA GLY A 898 5.79 20.51 -36.18
C GLY A 898 6.76 19.96 -37.23
N PHE A 899 8.04 19.77 -36.89
CA PHE A 899 9.05 19.26 -37.83
C PHE A 899 9.09 17.73 -37.84
N GLU A 900 8.51 17.06 -36.84
CA GLU A 900 8.48 15.61 -36.66
C GLU A 900 7.87 14.89 -37.86
N GLN A 901 6.80 15.47 -38.44
CA GLN A 901 6.10 14.93 -39.61
C GLN A 901 6.98 14.88 -40.86
N ARG A 902 8.08 15.64 -40.89
CA ARG A 902 9.02 15.69 -42.02
C ARG A 902 10.12 14.63 -41.91
N ARG A 903 10.21 13.90 -40.80
CA ARG A 903 11.19 12.83 -40.61
C ARG A 903 10.98 11.73 -41.66
N GLY A 904 12.06 11.32 -42.31
CA GLY A 904 12.02 10.35 -43.40
C GLY A 904 11.71 10.92 -44.79
N SER A 905 11.29 12.19 -44.91
CA SER A 905 11.17 12.87 -46.21
C SER A 905 12.55 13.31 -46.73
N PRO A 906 12.80 13.33 -48.05
CA PRO A 906 14.08 13.79 -48.60
C PRO A 906 14.45 15.23 -48.17
N SER A 907 13.46 16.13 -48.14
CA SER A 907 13.63 17.52 -47.70
C SER A 907 13.96 17.61 -46.20
N GLY A 908 13.25 16.85 -45.36
CA GLY A 908 13.52 16.76 -43.92
C GLY A 908 14.91 16.19 -43.62
N THR A 909 15.31 15.13 -44.32
CA THR A 909 16.64 14.54 -44.20
C THR A 909 17.74 15.53 -44.59
N GLN A 910 17.57 16.25 -45.71
CA GLN A 910 18.54 17.26 -46.14
C GLN A 910 18.67 18.42 -45.14
N ALA A 911 17.55 18.91 -44.61
CA ALA A 911 17.54 19.96 -43.60
C ALA A 911 18.19 19.50 -42.28
N SER A 912 17.92 18.27 -41.85
CA SER A 912 18.54 17.65 -40.67
C SER A 912 20.07 17.53 -40.83
N VAL A 913 20.55 17.09 -42.01
CA VAL A 913 21.98 17.01 -42.31
C VAL A 913 22.63 18.40 -42.26
N GLU A 914 22.02 19.42 -42.85
CA GLU A 914 22.54 20.79 -42.82
C GLU A 914 22.57 21.36 -41.40
N TYR A 915 21.53 21.12 -40.62
CA TYR A 915 21.48 21.48 -39.21
C TYR A 915 22.63 20.82 -38.43
N ASN A 916 22.85 19.51 -38.63
CA ASN A 916 23.93 18.76 -38.01
C ASN A 916 25.32 19.31 -38.37
N ARG A 917 25.54 19.76 -39.62
CA ARG A 917 26.81 20.39 -40.01
C ARG A 917 27.11 21.64 -39.17
N ASN A 918 26.11 22.51 -39.01
CA ASN A 918 26.25 23.74 -38.23
C ASN A 918 26.49 23.45 -36.75
N ILE A 919 25.76 22.47 -36.18
CA ILE A 919 25.96 22.08 -34.78
C ILE A 919 27.35 21.48 -34.57
N ARG A 920 27.84 20.61 -35.46
CA ARG A 920 29.21 20.05 -35.33
C ARG A 920 30.28 21.12 -35.36
N LEU A 921 30.14 22.13 -36.23
CA LEU A 921 31.05 23.28 -36.27
C LEU A 921 31.05 24.01 -34.92
N ALA A 922 29.86 24.31 -34.40
CA ALA A 922 29.72 24.97 -33.11
C ALA A 922 30.23 24.11 -31.95
N THR A 923 30.04 22.80 -31.98
CA THR A 923 30.57 21.85 -30.98
C THR A 923 32.09 21.90 -30.96
N VAL A 924 32.75 21.81 -32.13
CA VAL A 924 34.22 21.91 -32.23
C VAL A 924 34.72 23.26 -31.71
N GLN A 925 34.08 24.37 -32.10
CA GLN A 925 34.53 25.70 -31.71
C GLN A 925 34.29 25.99 -30.22
N HIS A 926 33.06 25.81 -29.75
CA HIS A 926 32.63 26.32 -28.46
C HIS A 926 32.53 25.26 -27.35
N ALA A 927 32.22 24.01 -27.70
CA ALA A 927 32.14 22.92 -26.73
C ALA A 927 33.46 22.13 -26.61
N MET A 928 34.44 22.36 -27.49
CA MET A 928 35.77 21.73 -27.42
C MET A 928 36.89 22.77 -27.31
N ILE A 929 37.15 23.57 -28.36
CA ILE A 929 38.31 24.50 -28.39
C ILE A 929 38.21 25.54 -27.27
N ASP A 930 37.07 26.23 -27.14
CA ASP A 930 36.89 27.25 -26.10
C ASP A 930 36.95 26.63 -24.69
N GLN A 931 36.41 25.42 -24.51
CA GLN A 931 36.47 24.69 -23.24
C GLN A 931 37.90 24.27 -22.87
N ILE A 932 38.73 23.88 -23.84
CA ILE A 932 40.16 23.58 -23.60
C ILE A 932 40.95 24.85 -23.28
N ARG A 933 40.67 25.96 -23.99
CA ARG A 933 41.43 27.21 -23.83
C ARG A 933 41.07 27.98 -22.57
N SER A 934 39.80 27.99 -22.19
CA SER A 934 39.27 28.78 -21.09
C SER A 934 38.20 28.00 -20.31
N PRO A 935 38.56 26.85 -19.69
CA PRO A 935 37.62 26.05 -18.92
C PRO A 935 37.09 26.78 -17.68
N CYS A 936 35.87 26.46 -17.24
CA CYS A 936 35.44 26.82 -15.87
C CYS A 936 36.47 26.31 -14.87
N PRO A 937 36.92 27.12 -13.89
CA PRO A 937 37.80 26.66 -12.81
C PRO A 937 37.29 25.37 -12.13
N CYS A 938 35.97 25.31 -11.93
CA CYS A 938 35.24 24.20 -11.33
C CYS A 938 35.31 22.87 -12.09
N PHE A 939 35.55 22.91 -13.42
CA PHE A 939 35.55 21.75 -14.31
C PHE A 939 36.88 21.56 -15.05
N LYS A 940 37.90 22.39 -14.79
CA LYS A 940 39.16 22.39 -15.51
C LYS A 940 39.83 21.02 -15.57
N GLU A 941 39.90 20.33 -14.43
CA GLU A 941 40.50 18.99 -14.35
C GLU A 941 39.70 17.96 -15.17
N ILE A 942 38.37 18.00 -15.08
CA ILE A 942 37.46 17.12 -15.83
C ILE A 942 37.62 17.34 -17.33
N ILE A 943 37.59 18.59 -17.78
CA ILE A 943 37.68 18.97 -19.19
C ILE A 943 39.02 18.51 -19.78
N HIS A 944 40.13 18.79 -19.09
CA HIS A 944 41.46 18.38 -19.55
C HIS A 944 41.62 16.86 -19.58
N ALA A 945 41.15 16.16 -18.54
CA ALA A 945 41.18 14.70 -18.48
C ALA A 945 40.34 14.06 -19.60
N HIS A 946 39.11 14.56 -19.82
CA HIS A 946 38.22 14.10 -20.87
C HIS A 946 38.86 14.23 -22.25
N PHE A 947 39.33 15.43 -22.60
CA PHE A 947 39.93 15.66 -23.91
C PHE A 947 41.27 14.95 -24.10
N TYR A 948 42.07 14.80 -23.05
CA TYR A 948 43.33 14.03 -23.12
C TYR A 948 43.05 12.54 -23.40
N LEU A 949 42.16 11.91 -22.65
CA LEU A 949 41.85 10.48 -22.78
C LEU A 949 41.16 10.16 -24.10
N LYS A 950 40.28 11.05 -24.58
CA LYS A 950 39.50 10.85 -25.81
C LYS A 950 40.16 11.42 -27.07
N ARG A 951 41.38 11.95 -27.00
CA ARG A 951 42.06 12.64 -28.13
C ARG A 951 42.10 11.81 -29.43
N ASP A 952 42.32 10.50 -29.32
CA ASP A 952 42.45 9.62 -30.48
C ASP A 952 41.07 9.33 -31.10
N GLU A 953 40.02 9.16 -30.28
CA GLU A 953 38.63 9.07 -30.75
C GLU A 953 38.17 10.38 -31.41
N ILE A 954 38.47 11.52 -30.78
CA ILE A 954 38.10 12.84 -31.30
C ILE A 954 38.78 13.10 -32.64
N ARG A 955 40.02 12.64 -32.83
CA ARG A 955 40.70 12.70 -34.13
C ARG A 955 39.94 11.93 -35.20
N VAL A 956 39.53 10.69 -34.91
CA VAL A 956 38.73 9.86 -35.83
C VAL A 956 37.37 10.51 -36.11
N GLN A 957 36.71 11.07 -35.09
CA GLN A 957 35.45 11.80 -35.22
C GLN A 957 35.58 13.00 -36.16
N VAL A 958 36.62 13.80 -35.97
CA VAL A 958 36.91 14.98 -36.79
C VAL A 958 37.21 14.59 -38.24
N ASP A 959 38.01 13.56 -38.46
CA ASP A 959 38.31 13.05 -39.80
C ASP A 959 37.03 12.54 -40.50
N LYS A 960 36.15 11.85 -39.76
CA LYS A 960 34.83 11.44 -40.24
C LYS A 960 33.99 12.65 -40.63
N TRP A 961 33.85 13.65 -39.77
CA TRP A 961 33.07 14.86 -40.06
C TRP A 961 33.64 15.68 -41.23
N LEU A 962 34.96 15.71 -41.41
CA LEU A 962 35.63 16.36 -42.55
C LEU A 962 35.45 15.61 -43.87
N SER A 963 35.25 14.29 -43.82
CA SER A 963 34.99 13.46 -45.00
C SER A 963 33.58 13.64 -45.58
N GLU A 964 32.66 14.21 -44.80
CA GLU A 964 31.28 14.39 -45.25
C GLU A 964 31.13 15.49 -46.32
N PRO A 965 30.25 15.29 -47.33
CA PRO A 965 30.03 16.26 -48.40
C PRO A 965 29.60 17.62 -47.84
N GLY A 966 30.23 18.70 -48.29
CA GLY A 966 29.91 20.08 -47.91
C GLY A 966 30.51 20.57 -46.59
N SER A 967 31.02 19.68 -45.74
CA SER A 967 31.48 20.03 -44.38
C SER A 967 32.92 20.58 -44.33
N ARG A 968 33.77 20.18 -45.29
CA ARG A 968 35.22 20.48 -45.27
C ARG A 968 35.54 21.98 -45.23
N ALA A 969 34.85 22.82 -45.99
CA ALA A 969 35.17 24.25 -46.08
C ALA A 969 35.01 24.98 -44.74
N ALA A 970 33.99 24.64 -43.96
CA ALA A 970 33.71 25.27 -42.66
C ALA A 970 34.49 24.63 -41.51
N LEU A 971 34.67 23.31 -41.51
CA LEU A 971 35.28 22.57 -40.40
C LEU A 971 36.80 22.48 -40.46
N GLN A 972 37.44 22.60 -41.63
CA GLN A 972 38.88 22.32 -41.75
C GLN A 972 39.76 23.14 -40.81
N GLN A 973 39.53 24.46 -40.73
CA GLN A 973 40.32 25.33 -39.87
C GLN A 973 40.03 25.09 -38.37
N PRO A 974 38.77 25.06 -37.89
CA PRO A 974 38.45 24.69 -36.50
C PRO A 974 39.03 23.33 -36.10
N CYS A 975 38.87 22.30 -36.93
CA CYS A 975 39.37 20.96 -36.65
C CYS A 975 40.90 20.92 -36.51
N ARG A 976 41.64 21.65 -37.35
CA ARG A 976 43.09 21.78 -37.21
C ARG A 976 43.46 22.44 -35.88
N VAL A 977 42.78 23.52 -35.51
CA VAL A 977 43.00 24.21 -34.23
C VAL A 977 42.72 23.28 -33.06
N LEU A 978 41.63 22.49 -33.11
CA LEU A 978 41.30 21.51 -32.08
C LEU A 978 42.43 20.48 -31.92
N LEU A 979 42.93 19.91 -33.01
CA LEU A 979 44.03 18.94 -32.95
C LEU A 979 45.32 19.55 -32.36
N ASP A 980 45.61 20.81 -32.69
CA ASP A 980 46.73 21.55 -32.13
C ASP A 980 46.55 21.80 -30.61
N GLU A 981 45.33 22.12 -30.14
CA GLU A 981 45.04 22.26 -28.70
C GLU A 981 45.09 20.91 -27.96
N LEU A 982 44.56 19.84 -28.55
CA LEU A 982 44.63 18.49 -27.97
C LEU A 982 46.07 18.02 -27.78
N ALA A 983 46.97 18.37 -28.70
CA ALA A 983 48.39 18.04 -28.61
C ALA A 983 49.12 18.78 -27.47
N LYS A 984 48.56 19.89 -26.96
CA LYS A 984 49.14 20.65 -25.83
C LYS A 984 48.70 20.10 -24.47
N LEU A 985 47.68 19.24 -24.41
CA LEU A 985 47.18 18.68 -23.16
C LEU A 985 48.19 17.73 -22.53
N GLN A 986 48.36 17.86 -21.22
CA GLN A 986 49.20 16.95 -20.44
C GLN A 986 48.40 15.75 -19.93
N PRO A 987 49.05 14.61 -19.65
CA PRO A 987 48.39 13.50 -19.00
C PRO A 987 47.77 13.94 -17.67
N PRO A 988 46.55 13.48 -17.34
CA PRO A 988 45.94 13.79 -16.05
C PRO A 988 46.84 13.29 -14.92
N ALA A 989 47.02 14.13 -13.88
CA ALA A 989 47.82 13.77 -12.73
C ALA A 989 47.12 12.65 -11.95
N VAL A 990 47.56 11.42 -12.14
CA VAL A 990 47.18 10.29 -11.29
C VAL A 990 47.81 10.57 -9.93
N LYS A 991 47.03 11.04 -8.94
CA LYS A 991 47.45 10.90 -7.55
C LYS A 991 47.50 9.39 -7.30
N PRO A 992 48.67 8.79 -7.02
CA PRO A 992 48.69 7.38 -6.63
C PRO A 992 47.78 7.25 -5.42
N SER A 993 46.79 6.37 -5.51
CA SER A 993 46.14 5.85 -4.31
C SER A 993 47.26 5.37 -3.40
N GLU A 994 47.37 5.98 -2.20
CA GLU A 994 48.19 5.37 -1.17
C GLU A 994 47.67 3.93 -1.01
N PRO A 995 48.51 2.90 -1.19
CA PRO A 995 48.09 1.57 -0.83
C PRO A 995 47.70 1.59 0.65
N PRO A 996 46.70 0.83 1.09
CA PRO A 996 46.47 0.66 2.51
C PRO A 996 47.80 0.17 3.09
N VAL A 997 48.34 0.89 4.06
CA VAL A 997 49.49 0.44 4.83
C VAL A 997 49.03 -0.82 5.57
N VAL A 998 49.23 -1.97 4.94
CA VAL A 998 49.16 -3.26 5.61
C VAL A 998 50.42 -3.32 6.45
N ASP A 999 50.24 -3.19 7.75
CA ASP A 999 51.30 -3.32 8.74
C ASP A 999 51.71 -4.80 8.81
N VAL A 1000 52.65 -5.20 7.95
CA VAL A 1000 53.20 -6.56 7.94
C VAL A 1000 54.38 -6.63 8.90
N ALA A 1001 54.11 -6.73 10.20
CA ALA A 1001 55.11 -7.13 11.17
C ALA A 1001 54.49 -7.69 12.46
N ALA A 1002 54.22 -9.01 12.50
CA ALA A 1002 54.47 -9.86 13.69
C ALA A 1002 54.06 -11.33 13.46
N VAL A 1003 54.96 -12.13 12.87
CA VAL A 1003 55.10 -13.54 13.28
C VAL A 1003 56.60 -13.84 13.38
N ALA A 1004 57.16 -13.55 14.56
CA ALA A 1004 58.37 -14.21 15.05
C ALA A 1004 58.18 -14.43 16.55
N GLY A 1005 58.05 -15.71 16.92
CA GLY A 1005 58.00 -16.15 18.32
C GLY A 1005 59.35 -15.98 19.05
N PRO A 1006 59.35 -16.21 20.38
CA PRO A 1006 60.18 -15.47 21.33
C PRO A 1006 61.53 -16.14 21.60
N SER A 1007 62.54 -15.36 22.04
CA SER A 1007 63.50 -15.76 23.10
C SER A 1007 64.42 -14.63 23.57
N SER A 1008 64.50 -14.54 24.92
CA SER A 1008 65.59 -14.08 25.80
C SER A 1008 65.95 -12.59 26.00
N LEU A 1009 65.63 -12.12 27.24
CA LEU A 1009 66.49 -11.41 28.24
C LEU A 1009 67.27 -10.17 27.74
N THR A 1010 67.17 -8.93 28.27
CA THR A 1010 67.40 -8.51 29.68
C THR A 1010 67.09 -6.98 29.85
N VAL A 1011 66.81 -6.59 31.10
CA VAL A 1011 66.34 -5.33 31.76
C VAL A 1011 67.24 -4.04 31.61
N PRO A 1012 66.92 -2.84 32.19
CA PRO A 1012 66.15 -1.66 31.69
C PRO A 1012 66.99 -0.34 31.60
N PRO A 1013 66.38 0.85 31.31
CA PRO A 1013 66.24 1.89 32.37
C PRO A 1013 64.98 2.81 32.25
N PRO A 1014 64.72 3.74 33.22
CA PRO A 1014 63.39 4.25 33.57
C PRO A 1014 63.04 5.67 33.04
N SER A 1015 61.76 6.03 33.25
CA SER A 1015 61.05 7.33 33.09
C SER A 1015 61.46 8.40 34.15
N PRO A 1016 60.85 9.62 34.29
CA PRO A 1016 60.05 10.54 33.42
C PRO A 1016 60.51 12.05 33.47
N SER A 1017 59.71 12.96 32.85
CA SER A 1017 59.48 14.46 32.85
C SER A 1017 60.13 15.40 33.93
N PRO A 1018 59.95 16.76 34.01
CA PRO A 1018 59.41 17.86 33.14
C PRO A 1018 60.37 19.14 33.13
N PRO A 1019 59.97 20.41 32.79
CA PRO A 1019 60.86 21.50 32.33
C PRO A 1019 61.33 22.52 33.41
N PRO A 1020 62.24 23.48 33.07
CA PRO A 1020 62.57 24.63 33.93
C PRO A 1020 62.37 26.05 33.28
N PRO A 1021 62.53 27.15 34.07
CA PRO A 1021 61.84 28.44 33.83
C PRO A 1021 62.71 29.74 33.89
N VAL A 1022 62.04 30.90 33.68
CA VAL A 1022 62.27 32.34 34.10
C VAL A 1022 63.43 33.22 33.54
N GLU A 1023 63.02 34.37 32.94
CA GLU A 1023 63.46 35.82 32.86
C GLU A 1023 64.88 36.32 33.33
N PRO A 1024 65.31 37.65 33.32
CA PRO A 1024 64.60 38.95 33.06
C PRO A 1024 65.39 40.16 32.41
N VAL A 1025 64.74 41.36 32.41
CA VAL A 1025 65.25 42.79 32.46
C VAL A 1025 65.54 43.49 31.10
N SER A 1026 65.19 44.75 30.71
CA SER A 1026 64.58 45.99 31.29
C SER A 1026 64.30 47.11 30.24
N THR A 1027 63.40 48.07 30.60
CA THR A 1027 63.38 49.56 30.34
C THR A 1027 63.22 50.10 28.89
N THR A 1028 62.46 51.15 28.52
CA THR A 1028 61.98 52.40 29.18
C THR A 1028 61.02 53.19 28.22
N THR A 1029 60.02 53.93 28.77
CA THR A 1029 59.43 55.28 28.44
C THR A 1029 59.50 55.87 26.99
N SER A 1030 58.58 56.70 26.44
CA SER A 1030 57.49 57.58 26.92
C SER A 1030 56.84 58.38 25.74
N MET A 1031 55.60 58.88 25.96
CA MET A 1031 55.03 60.20 25.56
C MET A 1031 54.51 60.52 24.13
N GLU A 1032 53.27 61.06 24.10
CA GLU A 1032 52.55 61.89 23.09
C GLU A 1032 53.25 63.26 22.78
N PRO A 1033 52.72 64.28 22.04
CA PRO A 1033 51.39 64.52 21.42
C PRO A 1033 51.34 65.31 20.06
N THR A 1034 50.11 65.70 19.62
CA THR A 1034 49.70 66.87 18.75
C THR A 1034 50.14 66.86 17.27
N SER A 1035 49.45 67.41 16.25
CA SER A 1035 48.23 68.21 16.02
C SER A 1035 48.04 68.39 14.49
N GLU A 1036 46.94 69.06 14.09
CA GLU A 1036 46.76 69.88 12.86
C GLU A 1036 46.19 69.26 11.56
N GLU A 1037 45.00 69.79 11.19
CA GLU A 1037 44.52 69.95 9.81
C GLU A 1037 45.30 71.05 9.06
N PRO A 1038 45.13 71.17 7.74
CA PRO A 1038 44.25 72.24 7.25
C PRO A 1038 43.38 71.88 6.01
N GLY A 1039 42.22 72.55 5.90
CA GLY A 1039 41.25 72.46 4.81
C GLY A 1039 41.42 73.47 3.65
N LEU A 1040 40.33 73.59 2.86
CA LEU A 1040 39.86 74.65 1.92
C LEU A 1040 38.95 73.94 0.87
N ASP A 1041 37.61 73.95 0.99
CA ASP A 1041 36.58 74.96 0.63
C ASP A 1041 36.50 75.36 -0.86
N TRP A 1042 35.31 75.24 -1.46
CA TRP A 1042 34.39 76.34 -1.87
C TRP A 1042 33.16 75.79 -2.65
N GLU A 1043 31.97 75.98 -2.04
CA GLU A 1043 30.67 76.53 -2.53
C GLU A 1043 30.08 76.13 -3.91
N ASP A 1044 28.84 75.63 -4.04
CA ASP A 1044 27.46 76.19 -3.86
C ASP A 1044 26.87 76.85 -5.13
N PHE A 1045 25.61 76.51 -5.51
CA PHE A 1045 24.62 77.17 -6.43
C PHE A 1045 23.63 76.08 -6.95
N ALA A 1046 22.39 75.93 -6.44
CA ALA A 1046 21.14 76.69 -6.63
C ALA A 1046 20.40 76.48 -7.98
N ASP A 1047 19.15 76.00 -7.85
CA ASP A 1047 17.89 76.22 -8.60
C ASP A 1047 17.81 76.46 -10.13
N SER A 1048 16.90 75.71 -10.78
CA SER A 1048 15.81 76.14 -11.68
C SER A 1048 15.35 74.93 -12.52
N ASP A 1049 14.15 74.35 -12.40
CA ASP A 1049 12.77 74.81 -12.71
C ASP A 1049 12.33 74.64 -14.18
N ASP A 1050 11.07 74.20 -14.31
CA ASP A 1050 10.10 74.30 -15.43
C ASP A 1050 10.01 73.33 -16.64
N GLY A 1051 8.77 72.85 -16.84
CA GLY A 1051 8.11 72.49 -18.12
C GLY A 1051 7.37 71.14 -18.10
N GLU A 1052 6.18 70.98 -17.52
CA GLU A 1052 4.80 71.24 -18.03
C GLU A 1052 4.36 70.55 -19.34
N GLY A 1053 3.14 69.97 -19.31
CA GLY A 1053 2.32 69.53 -20.46
C GLY A 1053 1.65 68.15 -20.24
N GLU A 1054 0.46 68.06 -19.63
CA GLU A 1054 -0.87 67.84 -20.27
C GLU A 1054 -0.95 66.57 -21.16
N GLY A 1055 -1.94 65.67 -21.09
CA GLY A 1055 -3.28 65.73 -20.53
C GLY A 1055 -4.02 64.38 -20.64
N GLU A 1056 -5.33 64.49 -20.44
CA GLU A 1056 -6.37 63.49 -20.19
C GLU A 1056 -6.52 62.34 -21.20
N GLY A 1057 -7.15 61.24 -20.76
CA GLY A 1057 -7.59 60.16 -21.65
C GLY A 1057 -8.15 58.94 -20.91
N SER A 1058 -9.31 59.09 -20.29
CA SER A 1058 -10.22 57.99 -19.97
C SER A 1058 -10.69 57.31 -21.25
N GLU A 1059 -10.60 55.98 -21.34
CA GLU A 1059 -11.54 55.18 -22.14
C GLU A 1059 -11.53 53.72 -21.67
N GLU A 1060 -12.71 53.30 -21.18
CA GLU A 1060 -13.20 51.93 -21.22
C GLU A 1060 -13.20 51.38 -22.65
N LEU A 1061 -13.49 50.07 -22.77
CA LEU A 1061 -13.70 49.26 -23.99
C LEU A 1061 -12.43 48.45 -24.34
N SER A 1062 -12.49 47.16 -24.62
CA SER A 1062 -13.60 46.22 -24.78
C SER A 1062 -12.93 44.86 -25.02
N GLU A 1063 -13.60 43.77 -24.60
CA GLU A 1063 -13.41 42.47 -25.24
C GLU A 1063 -13.49 42.64 -26.78
N PRO A 1064 -12.71 41.86 -27.53
CA PRO A 1064 -13.41 40.94 -28.42
C PRO A 1064 -12.78 39.55 -28.49
N ASP A 1065 -13.71 38.60 -28.44
CA ASP A 1065 -13.87 37.50 -29.39
C ASP A 1065 -12.78 36.43 -29.47
N GLU A 1066 -13.14 35.32 -28.84
CA GLU A 1066 -12.88 33.97 -29.29
C GLU A 1066 -13.04 33.86 -30.82
N GLU A 1067 -11.93 33.68 -31.53
CA GLU A 1067 -11.93 33.00 -32.82
C GLU A 1067 -11.19 31.66 -32.67
N ASP A 1068 -11.99 30.62 -32.86
CA ASP A 1068 -11.58 29.25 -33.14
C ASP A 1068 -10.35 29.19 -34.05
N PHE A 1069 -9.25 28.66 -33.52
CA PHE A 1069 -8.28 27.96 -34.33
C PHE A 1069 -8.12 26.54 -33.80
N ASP A 1070 -8.82 25.62 -34.47
CA ASP A 1070 -8.53 24.20 -34.49
C ASP A 1070 -7.02 23.94 -34.60
N CYS A 1071 -6.47 23.21 -33.61
CA CYS A 1071 -5.32 22.32 -33.73
C CYS A 1071 -5.41 21.20 -32.70
#